data_AF-A0A5D2KYR5-F1
#
_entry.id   AF-A0A5D2KYR5-F1
#
_cell.length_a   1.000
_cell.length_b   1.000
_cell.length_c   1.000
_cell.angle_alpha   90.00
_cell.angle_beta   90.00
_cell.angle_gamma   90.00
#
_symmetry.space_group_name_H-M   'P 1'
#
loop_
_entity.id
_entity.type
_entity.pdbx_description
1 polymer ?
#
loop_
_entity_poly.entity_id
_entity_poly.type
_entity_poly.pdbx_seq_one_letter_code
_entity_poly.pdbx_strand_id
1 'polypeptide(L)'
;MDLVEKSAGGNNVVSKQNYIVGIYEIVVLSKVLSGDYHIFVALNVRGTAILHWGVSKSSAGEWLAPPSDMLPEKSKMVVGACQTYFTEKTVGGRPFQLVDVNLQKRNFVGTQFVIWCGGSWIKNNGGNFFVALQRVLPIRKVNGYSNGIVKWLLDEISQREKEAERSLMHRFNIATELTERCKAEGELGLVGILVWMRLMRCRHLTWNKNYNVKPREISEAQDRFTNLLQRIYLNQPNDREIVRLIVSFVGRGGQGDVGQRIRDEILMVQRNNDCKGGMMEEWHQKLHNNSSPDDVVICEALLNYLRAGFKLDVYWKTLHAHGLTKEKLASYDRPIVSEPCFRMEAKEGLIRDLTMYLKTLKAVHSGVELESAIDSCLAPSLNNQGFATADRVNVYGAFVVKFQDCLNFVKTHIGDERIGPLMEKLLESRIEIRPLLLTPHRLAKELLFLDLALASAVRTTMERGLKDLNFANPPEIMFFISLVLESLCLSTVKNEDLIYCTKDWYRASESHKSGDAKWALQTKAILDRLQIILSDRAVDLQIKIQPSAEYLGKLLGIGKTTIDTFSEELIRAGSAAVLSMLITRFDPVLRKVANLGCWQVISPVEVSGFVYSVNELITVQNKVYRKPTIIIASRVTGEEEIPDGVVAVLTSDTPDVLSHVSIRARNSKICFATCFDQNTFRNLKSKEGRAVSIQLKSSNLIVSDIGGSILPLSSLVPSISRRVNP
;
A
#
# COMPACT_ATOMS: atom_id res chain seq x y z
N MET A 1 15.28 -13.67 -19.90
CA MET A 1 15.79 -12.77 -18.85
C MET A 1 17.32 -12.77 -18.77
N ASP A 2 17.98 -13.87 -18.42
CA ASP A 2 19.46 -13.96 -18.26
C ASP A 2 20.28 -13.73 -19.56
N LEU A 3 19.68 -13.99 -20.71
CA LEU A 3 20.39 -14.04 -22.00
C LEU A 3 20.83 -12.65 -22.49
N VAL A 4 19.99 -11.63 -22.30
CA VAL A 4 20.28 -10.26 -22.76
C VAL A 4 21.35 -9.62 -21.87
N GLU A 5 21.25 -9.78 -20.55
CA GLU A 5 22.26 -9.30 -19.60
C GLU A 5 23.61 -10.00 -19.79
N LYS A 6 23.63 -11.32 -20.02
CA LYS A 6 24.84 -12.09 -20.37
C LYS A 6 25.44 -11.65 -21.70
N SER A 7 24.61 -11.36 -22.71
CA SER A 7 25.09 -10.86 -24.01
C SER A 7 25.67 -9.44 -23.94
N ALA A 8 25.20 -8.64 -22.98
CA ALA A 8 25.59 -7.25 -22.77
C ALA A 8 26.59 -7.08 -21.60
N GLY A 9 27.27 -8.14 -21.17
CA GLY A 9 28.39 -8.04 -20.23
C GLY A 9 28.07 -7.99 -18.73
N GLY A 10 26.87 -8.40 -18.29
CA GLY A 10 26.54 -8.80 -16.88
C GLY A 10 26.55 -7.73 -15.78
N ASN A 11 27.50 -6.78 -15.79
CA ASN A 11 27.69 -5.77 -14.75
C ASN A 11 27.17 -4.38 -15.22
N ASN A 12 26.88 -3.48 -14.28
CA ASN A 12 26.49 -2.07 -14.49
C ASN A 12 25.11 -1.82 -15.15
N VAL A 13 24.10 -2.65 -14.85
CA VAL A 13 22.70 -2.35 -15.23
C VAL A 13 22.13 -1.30 -14.28
N VAL A 14 21.67 -0.18 -14.82
CA VAL A 14 21.08 0.94 -14.05
C VAL A 14 19.57 0.77 -13.91
N SER A 15 18.89 0.38 -14.98
CA SER A 15 17.46 0.09 -14.93
C SER A 15 17.07 -0.94 -15.99
N LYS A 16 15.97 -1.64 -15.73
CA LYS A 16 15.43 -2.67 -16.59
C LYS A 16 13.92 -2.51 -16.71
N GLN A 17 13.42 -2.58 -17.94
CA GLN A 17 12.00 -2.53 -18.24
C GLN A 17 11.66 -3.70 -19.16
N ASN A 18 10.61 -4.44 -18.81
CA ASN A 18 10.10 -5.53 -19.64
C ASN A 18 8.70 -5.16 -20.10
N TYR A 19 8.44 -5.33 -21.39
CA TYR A 19 7.13 -5.09 -21.99
C TYR A 19 6.68 -6.34 -22.73
N ILE A 20 5.39 -6.65 -22.61
CA ILE A 20 4.72 -7.67 -23.39
C ILE A 20 3.63 -6.98 -24.19
N VAL A 21 3.78 -6.93 -25.51
CA VAL A 21 2.81 -6.31 -26.43
C VAL A 21 2.35 -7.37 -27.43
N GLY A 22 1.16 -7.93 -27.21
CA GLY A 22 0.69 -9.07 -27.99
C GLY A 22 1.61 -10.28 -27.81
N ILE A 23 2.24 -10.72 -28.90
CA ILE A 23 3.21 -11.84 -28.90
C ILE A 23 4.68 -11.39 -28.72
N TYR A 24 4.92 -10.08 -28.65
CA TYR A 24 6.25 -9.50 -28.61
C TYR A 24 6.71 -9.29 -27.17
N GLU A 25 7.83 -9.92 -26.81
CA GLU A 25 8.57 -9.65 -25.58
C GLU A 25 9.69 -8.65 -25.88
N ILE A 26 9.63 -7.51 -25.21
CA ILE A 26 10.58 -6.41 -25.38
C ILE A 26 11.29 -6.19 -24.05
N VAL A 27 12.62 -6.24 -24.06
CA VAL A 27 13.43 -5.97 -22.88
C VAL A 27 14.27 -4.74 -23.16
N VAL A 28 14.15 -3.74 -22.30
CA VAL A 28 14.97 -2.53 -22.35
C VAL A 28 15.88 -2.52 -21.13
N LEU A 29 17.19 -2.40 -21.37
CA LEU A 29 18.20 -2.25 -20.32
C LEU A 29 18.88 -0.90 -20.48
N SER A 30 18.97 -0.13 -19.41
CA SER A 30 19.89 1.00 -19.34
C SER A 30 21.16 0.56 -18.62
N LYS A 31 22.33 0.91 -19.17
CA LYS A 31 23.63 0.61 -18.59
C LYS A 31 24.54 1.83 -18.62
N VAL A 32 25.53 1.84 -17.74
CA VAL A 32 26.66 2.77 -17.84
C VAL A 32 27.91 1.96 -18.20
N LEU A 33 28.40 2.15 -19.42
CA LEU A 33 29.58 1.47 -19.96
C LEU A 33 30.67 2.50 -20.21
N SER A 34 31.84 2.32 -19.59
CA SER A 34 32.96 3.28 -19.69
C SER A 34 32.59 4.74 -19.37
N GLY A 35 31.55 4.94 -18.55
CA GLY A 35 31.03 6.25 -18.17
C GLY A 35 29.97 6.85 -19.11
N ASP A 36 29.65 6.20 -20.23
CA ASP A 36 28.60 6.61 -21.15
C ASP A 36 27.30 5.84 -20.86
N TYR A 37 26.16 6.49 -21.10
CA TYR A 37 24.86 5.86 -20.96
C TYR A 37 24.48 5.08 -22.21
N HIS A 38 24.15 3.81 -22.05
CA HIS A 38 23.70 2.93 -23.11
C HIS A 38 22.26 2.47 -22.86
N ILE A 39 21.46 2.44 -23.92
CA ILE A 39 20.14 1.81 -23.92
C ILE A 39 20.18 0.61 -24.86
N PHE A 40 20.04 -0.58 -24.29
CA PHE A 40 19.86 -1.81 -25.03
C PHE A 40 18.38 -2.11 -25.17
N VAL A 41 17.90 -2.26 -26.40
CA VAL A 41 16.53 -2.72 -26.69
C VAL A 41 16.62 -4.10 -27.32
N ALA A 42 15.99 -5.09 -26.70
CA ALA A 42 15.97 -6.47 -27.14
C ALA A 42 14.55 -6.95 -27.47
N LEU A 43 14.43 -7.81 -28.47
CA LEU A 43 13.18 -8.38 -28.96
C LEU A 43 13.27 -9.90 -29.18
N ASN A 44 12.17 -10.62 -28.91
CA ASN A 44 12.07 -12.07 -29.11
C ASN A 44 11.64 -12.50 -30.54
N VAL A 45 11.80 -11.64 -31.55
CA VAL A 45 11.33 -11.89 -32.93
C VAL A 45 12.42 -12.37 -33.87
N ARG A 46 12.02 -13.11 -34.91
CA ARG A 46 12.84 -13.42 -36.09
C ARG A 46 12.36 -12.59 -37.28
N GLY A 47 13.28 -12.12 -38.12
CA GLY A 47 12.98 -11.28 -39.30
C GLY A 47 13.44 -9.83 -39.14
N THR A 48 13.09 -8.94 -40.07
CA THR A 48 13.57 -7.55 -40.02
C THR A 48 12.74 -6.71 -39.04
N ALA A 49 13.39 -6.18 -38.00
CA ALA A 49 12.81 -5.21 -37.08
C ALA A 49 13.61 -3.89 -37.09
N ILE A 50 12.90 -2.78 -36.89
CA ILE A 50 13.48 -1.43 -36.91
C ILE A 50 13.06 -0.70 -35.63
N LEU A 51 14.04 -0.16 -34.90
CA LEU A 51 13.82 0.76 -33.79
C LEU A 51 13.67 2.16 -34.37
N HIS A 52 12.50 2.77 -34.26
CA HIS A 52 12.28 4.17 -34.63
C HIS A 52 12.27 5.00 -33.35
N TRP A 53 13.24 5.89 -33.18
CA TRP A 53 13.52 6.53 -31.89
C TRP A 53 13.96 7.98 -32.00
N GLY A 54 13.80 8.71 -30.89
CA GLY A 54 14.20 10.10 -30.72
C GLY A 54 14.62 10.37 -29.29
N VAL A 55 15.30 11.49 -29.07
CA VAL A 55 15.78 11.91 -27.74
C VAL A 55 14.85 12.95 -27.13
N SER A 56 14.78 12.94 -25.80
CA SER A 56 14.06 13.90 -24.99
C SER A 56 15.08 14.73 -24.21
N LYS A 57 15.10 16.05 -24.38
CA LYS A 57 16.04 16.97 -23.70
C LYS A 57 15.45 17.59 -22.44
N SER A 58 14.16 17.93 -22.47
CA SER A 58 13.52 18.77 -21.46
C SER A 58 12.32 18.10 -20.78
N SER A 59 11.61 17.20 -21.46
CA SER A 59 10.43 16.51 -20.90
C SER A 59 10.25 15.11 -21.49
N ALA A 60 9.59 14.21 -20.75
CA ALA A 60 9.38 12.83 -21.19
C ALA A 60 8.50 12.71 -22.46
N GLY A 61 7.66 13.71 -22.74
CA GLY A 61 6.81 13.76 -23.94
C GLY A 61 7.50 14.32 -25.19
N GLU A 62 8.70 14.89 -25.05
CA GLU A 62 9.44 15.51 -26.14
C GLU A 62 10.10 14.46 -27.06
N TRP A 63 9.93 14.59 -28.38
CA TRP A 63 10.57 13.74 -29.39
C TRP A 63 11.41 14.58 -30.34
N LEU A 64 12.72 14.54 -30.20
CA LEU A 64 13.67 15.22 -31.09
C LEU A 64 14.52 14.22 -31.85
N ALA A 65 14.91 14.59 -33.07
CA ALA A 65 15.90 13.85 -33.84
C ALA A 65 17.22 13.76 -33.05
N PRO A 66 17.82 12.57 -32.90
CA PRO A 66 19.10 12.44 -32.24
C PRO A 66 20.22 13.13 -33.05
N PRO A 67 21.28 13.62 -32.39
CA PRO A 67 22.47 14.12 -33.07
C PRO A 67 23.10 13.07 -33.99
N SER A 68 23.66 13.50 -35.14
CA SER A 68 24.20 12.62 -36.18
C SER A 68 25.43 11.83 -35.74
N ASP A 69 26.13 12.27 -34.71
CA ASP A 69 27.30 11.62 -34.11
C ASP A 69 26.96 10.59 -33.03
N MET A 70 25.66 10.35 -32.79
CA MET A 70 25.15 9.40 -31.79
C MET A 70 24.52 8.15 -32.44
N LEU A 71 24.55 8.08 -33.76
CA LEU A 71 23.82 7.06 -34.51
C LEU A 71 24.52 5.70 -34.39
N PRO A 72 23.83 4.66 -33.89
CA PRO A 72 24.36 3.29 -33.92
C PRO A 72 24.65 2.83 -35.35
N GLU A 73 25.45 1.78 -35.49
CA GLU A 73 25.62 1.11 -36.79
C GLU A 73 24.25 0.68 -37.35
N LYS A 74 24.10 0.72 -38.69
CA LYS A 74 22.83 0.45 -39.39
C LYS A 74 21.70 1.40 -38.96
N SER A 75 22.02 2.68 -38.78
CA SER A 75 21.03 3.72 -38.54
C SER A 75 20.81 4.60 -39.76
N LYS A 76 19.57 5.08 -39.94
CA LYS A 76 19.17 6.04 -40.97
C LYS A 76 18.39 7.17 -40.31
N MET A 77 18.84 8.41 -40.52
CA MET A 77 18.07 9.58 -40.11
C MET A 77 16.83 9.74 -40.98
N VAL A 78 15.71 10.02 -40.34
CA VAL A 78 14.43 10.35 -40.98
C VAL A 78 13.93 11.67 -40.41
N VAL A 79 12.91 12.27 -41.04
CA VAL A 79 12.37 13.55 -40.58
C VAL A 79 11.91 13.44 -39.12
N GLY A 80 12.62 14.14 -38.22
CA GLY A 80 12.31 14.19 -36.79
C GLY A 80 12.74 13.00 -35.94
N ALA A 81 13.41 11.97 -36.48
CA ALA A 81 13.77 10.76 -35.73
C ALA A 81 14.95 10.00 -36.35
N CYS A 82 15.39 8.93 -35.70
CA CYS A 82 16.32 7.95 -36.22
C CYS A 82 15.66 6.57 -36.34
N GLN A 83 15.99 5.82 -37.39
CA GLN A 83 15.65 4.42 -37.55
C GLN A 83 16.89 3.56 -37.48
N THR A 84 16.95 2.63 -36.53
CA THR A 84 18.09 1.72 -36.33
C THR A 84 17.65 0.27 -36.49
N TYR A 85 18.33 -0.49 -37.34
CA TYR A 85 17.98 -1.89 -37.58
C TYR A 85 18.49 -2.78 -36.45
N PHE A 86 17.63 -3.69 -35.98
CA PHE A 86 18.03 -4.66 -34.98
C PHE A 86 19.04 -5.67 -35.54
N THR A 87 19.97 -6.10 -34.68
CA THR A 87 20.95 -7.14 -35.01
C THR A 87 20.61 -8.44 -34.28
N GLU A 88 20.62 -9.56 -35.00
CA GLU A 88 20.35 -10.88 -34.43
C GLU A 88 21.52 -11.37 -33.57
N LYS A 89 21.20 -11.95 -32.41
CA LYS A 89 22.13 -12.50 -31.42
C LYS A 89 21.61 -13.86 -30.98
N THR A 90 22.52 -14.79 -30.73
CA THR A 90 22.20 -16.13 -30.22
C THR A 90 22.99 -16.39 -28.95
N VAL A 91 22.29 -16.64 -27.84
CA VAL A 91 22.91 -17.01 -26.56
C VAL A 91 22.24 -18.26 -26.04
N GLY A 92 23.03 -19.29 -25.72
CA GLY A 92 22.51 -20.58 -25.21
C GLY A 92 21.51 -21.25 -26.16
N GLY A 93 21.68 -21.10 -27.48
CA GLY A 93 20.82 -21.68 -28.51
C GLY A 93 19.48 -20.96 -28.74
N ARG A 94 19.20 -19.85 -28.04
CA ARG A 94 17.99 -19.04 -28.24
C ARG A 94 18.33 -17.75 -29.01
N PRO A 95 17.75 -17.53 -30.21
CA PRO A 95 17.95 -16.29 -30.95
C PRO A 95 17.07 -15.16 -30.41
N PHE A 96 17.60 -13.95 -30.38
CA PHE A 96 16.87 -12.72 -30.11
C PHE A 96 17.53 -11.57 -30.89
N GLN A 97 16.86 -10.43 -30.96
CA GLN A 97 17.35 -9.24 -31.66
C GLN A 97 17.71 -8.14 -30.68
N LEU A 98 18.76 -7.37 -30.96
CA LEU A 98 19.29 -6.34 -30.08
C LEU A 98 19.70 -5.08 -30.86
N VAL A 99 19.40 -3.91 -30.28
CA VAL A 99 19.99 -2.61 -30.62
C VAL A 99 20.67 -2.06 -29.37
N ASP A 100 21.85 -1.49 -29.55
CA ASP A 100 22.55 -0.69 -28.54
C ASP A 100 22.57 0.78 -29.00
N VAL A 101 22.02 1.66 -28.17
CA VAL A 101 22.05 3.12 -28.37
C VAL A 101 22.96 3.74 -27.33
N ASN A 102 24.15 4.19 -27.74
CA ASN A 102 25.04 4.97 -26.89
C ASN A 102 24.60 6.44 -26.89
N LEU A 103 24.12 6.93 -25.74
CA LEU A 103 23.65 8.29 -25.54
C LEU A 103 24.77 9.27 -25.13
N GLN A 104 26.00 8.77 -25.01
CA GLN A 104 27.18 9.50 -24.56
C GLN A 104 26.94 10.15 -23.18
N LYS A 105 27.81 11.07 -22.74
CA LYS A 105 27.63 11.88 -21.51
C LYS A 105 26.75 13.10 -21.73
N ARG A 106 25.70 13.01 -22.56
CA ARG A 106 24.83 14.15 -22.90
C ARG A 106 23.68 14.30 -21.91
N ASN A 107 23.23 15.55 -21.75
CA ASN A 107 22.12 15.92 -20.88
C ASN A 107 20.77 15.66 -21.56
N PHE A 108 20.40 14.39 -21.71
CA PHE A 108 19.04 13.99 -22.09
C PHE A 108 18.23 13.58 -20.85
N VAL A 109 16.93 13.80 -20.89
CA VAL A 109 15.95 13.29 -19.90
C VAL A 109 15.61 11.83 -20.19
N GLY A 110 15.65 11.44 -21.47
CA GLY A 110 15.38 10.07 -21.88
C GLY A 110 15.38 9.89 -23.39
N THR A 111 14.96 8.70 -23.80
CA THR A 111 14.77 8.33 -25.21
C THR A 111 13.36 7.79 -25.39
N GLN A 112 12.66 8.27 -26.41
CA GLN A 112 11.39 7.70 -26.86
C GLN A 112 11.61 6.80 -28.07
N PHE A 113 10.83 5.72 -28.18
CA PHE A 113 10.89 4.85 -29.35
C PHE A 113 9.57 4.13 -29.64
N VAL A 114 9.44 3.64 -30.85
CA VAL A 114 8.46 2.64 -31.31
C VAL A 114 9.17 1.63 -32.21
N ILE A 115 8.60 0.45 -32.37
CA ILE A 115 9.27 -0.64 -33.10
C ILE A 115 8.42 -1.01 -34.31
N TRP A 116 9.04 -1.06 -35.49
CA TRP A 116 8.40 -1.56 -36.70
C TRP A 116 8.82 -3.01 -36.94
N CYS A 117 7.85 -3.93 -36.99
CA CYS A 117 8.08 -5.35 -37.24
C CYS A 117 6.88 -5.95 -37.98
N GLY A 118 7.14 -6.79 -38.98
CA GLY A 118 6.10 -7.53 -39.70
C GLY A 118 5.01 -6.67 -40.37
N GLY A 119 5.33 -5.44 -40.76
CA GLY A 119 4.36 -4.52 -41.40
C GLY A 119 3.48 -3.73 -40.42
N SER A 120 3.78 -3.75 -39.11
CA SER A 120 3.00 -3.05 -38.08
C SER A 120 3.89 -2.29 -37.08
N TRP A 121 3.34 -1.22 -36.50
CA TRP A 121 3.96 -0.47 -35.40
C TRP A 121 3.61 -1.11 -34.06
N ILE A 122 4.62 -1.55 -33.34
CA ILE A 122 4.54 -1.98 -31.95
C ILE A 122 4.67 -0.72 -31.08
N LYS A 123 3.66 -0.49 -30.26
CA LYS A 123 3.51 0.69 -29.39
C LYS A 123 3.22 0.25 -27.96
N ASN A 124 3.57 1.08 -26.99
CA ASN A 124 3.27 0.85 -25.58
C ASN A 124 1.86 1.39 -25.26
N ASN A 125 0.85 0.51 -25.19
CA ASN A 125 -0.54 0.89 -24.91
C ASN A 125 -1.08 2.02 -25.82
N GLY A 126 -0.71 1.98 -27.11
CA GLY A 126 -1.10 2.99 -28.11
C GLY A 126 -0.17 4.22 -28.17
N GLY A 127 0.71 4.40 -27.19
CA GLY A 127 1.73 5.47 -27.13
C GLY A 127 3.15 4.99 -27.44
N ASN A 128 4.12 5.89 -27.32
CA ASN A 128 5.54 5.59 -27.50
C ASN A 128 6.11 4.88 -26.25
N PHE A 129 7.13 4.06 -26.43
CA PHE A 129 7.98 3.62 -25.32
C PHE A 129 8.85 4.79 -24.86
N PHE A 130 9.12 4.90 -23.57
CA PHE A 130 10.00 5.93 -23.01
C PHE A 130 10.95 5.34 -21.98
N VAL A 131 12.24 5.67 -22.12
CA VAL A 131 13.32 5.25 -21.24
C VAL A 131 13.94 6.47 -20.59
N ALA A 132 13.73 6.63 -19.29
CA ALA A 132 14.34 7.71 -18.53
C ALA A 132 15.83 7.42 -18.28
N LEU A 133 16.68 8.45 -18.43
CA LEU A 133 18.08 8.37 -18.03
C LEU A 133 18.18 8.75 -16.56
N GLN A 134 18.45 7.77 -15.69
CA GLN A 134 18.71 8.06 -14.28
C GLN A 134 20.04 8.79 -14.14
N ARG A 135 19.98 10.10 -13.84
CA ARG A 135 21.13 10.86 -13.35
C ARG A 135 21.50 10.35 -11.95
N VAL A 136 22.68 9.76 -11.81
CA VAL A 136 23.35 9.69 -10.50
C VAL A 136 24.16 10.97 -10.35
N LEU A 137 23.55 12.08 -9.93
CA LEU A 137 24.30 13.23 -9.39
C LEU A 137 23.40 14.09 -8.46
N PRO A 138 23.99 14.76 -7.46
CA PRO A 138 23.33 15.28 -6.27
C PRO A 138 22.35 16.40 -6.57
N ILE A 139 21.30 16.43 -5.74
CA ILE A 139 20.19 17.38 -5.71
C ILE A 139 20.61 18.79 -6.16
N ARG A 140 20.25 19.17 -7.38
CA ARG A 140 20.06 20.58 -7.77
C ARG A 140 18.84 20.73 -8.68
N LYS A 141 18.00 21.68 -8.27
CA LYS A 141 16.71 22.07 -8.85
C LYS A 141 16.82 22.40 -10.34
N VAL A 142 16.02 21.73 -11.16
CA VAL A 142 15.56 22.23 -12.46
C VAL A 142 14.03 22.05 -12.50
N ASN A 143 13.36 23.07 -13.01
CA ASN A 143 11.92 23.29 -12.98
C ASN A 143 11.08 22.11 -13.52
N GLY A 144 10.00 21.77 -12.79
CA GLY A 144 8.91 20.89 -13.24
C GLY A 144 8.67 19.67 -12.36
N TYR A 145 9.74 18.94 -12.00
CA TYR A 145 9.71 17.79 -11.10
C TYR A 145 10.69 18.04 -9.94
N SER A 146 10.20 18.63 -8.85
CA SER A 146 10.95 18.62 -7.59
C SER A 146 10.66 17.32 -6.85
N ASN A 147 11.66 16.48 -6.60
CA ASN A 147 11.60 15.38 -5.62
C ASN A 147 10.52 14.30 -5.84
N GLY A 148 10.33 13.79 -7.07
CA GLY A 148 9.46 12.62 -7.27
C GLY A 148 7.96 12.90 -7.10
N ILE A 149 7.51 14.14 -7.34
CA ILE A 149 6.09 14.53 -7.36
C ILE A 149 5.66 15.03 -8.73
N VAL A 150 4.37 14.90 -9.05
CA VAL A 150 3.74 15.55 -10.22
C VAL A 150 3.23 16.93 -9.77
N LYS A 151 4.11 17.93 -9.81
CA LYS A 151 3.84 19.24 -9.18
C LYS A 151 2.58 19.92 -9.71
N TRP A 152 2.38 19.93 -11.03
CA TRP A 152 1.22 20.56 -11.65
C TRP A 152 -0.10 19.99 -11.12
N LEU A 153 -0.14 18.67 -10.88
CA LEU A 153 -1.31 17.99 -10.35
C LEU A 153 -1.57 18.42 -8.91
N LEU A 154 -0.54 18.44 -8.06
CA LEU A 154 -0.69 18.81 -6.65
C LEU A 154 -1.07 20.29 -6.48
N ASP A 155 -0.50 21.18 -7.30
CA ASP A 155 -0.87 22.60 -7.33
C ASP A 155 -2.33 22.77 -7.75
N GLU A 156 -2.77 22.07 -8.80
CA GLU A 156 -4.16 22.09 -9.28
C GLU A 156 -5.15 21.54 -8.23
N ILE A 157 -4.81 20.43 -7.57
CA ILE A 157 -5.60 19.88 -6.46
C ILE A 157 -5.77 20.94 -5.36
N SER A 158 -4.66 21.58 -4.94
CA SER A 158 -4.71 22.62 -3.91
C SER A 158 -5.58 23.81 -4.30
N GLN A 159 -5.46 24.28 -5.55
CA GLN A 159 -6.26 25.41 -6.05
C GLN A 159 -7.76 25.08 -6.10
N ARG A 160 -8.10 23.85 -6.52
CA ARG A 160 -9.50 23.39 -6.65
C ARG A 160 -10.08 22.82 -5.37
N GLU A 161 -9.31 22.70 -4.30
CA GLU A 161 -9.81 22.21 -3.01
C GLU A 161 -10.97 23.07 -2.47
N LYS A 162 -10.95 24.39 -2.71
CA LYS A 162 -12.06 25.30 -2.35
C LYS A 162 -13.37 24.96 -3.07
N GLU A 163 -13.29 24.47 -4.31
CA GLU A 163 -14.44 23.98 -5.05
C GLU A 163 -14.85 22.58 -4.54
N ALA A 164 -13.86 21.72 -4.26
CA ALA A 164 -14.07 20.36 -3.79
C ALA A 164 -14.70 20.29 -2.39
N GLU A 165 -14.42 21.25 -1.49
CA GLU A 165 -15.02 21.31 -0.15
C GLU A 165 -16.51 21.64 -0.14
N ARG A 166 -17.09 22.07 -1.28
CA ARG A 166 -18.54 22.31 -1.38
C ARG A 166 -19.32 21.04 -1.09
N SER A 167 -18.95 19.92 -1.74
CA SER A 167 -19.49 18.60 -1.45
C SER A 167 -18.64 17.47 -2.03
N LEU A 168 -18.80 16.26 -1.50
CA LEU A 168 -18.14 15.05 -2.01
C LEU A 168 -18.39 14.81 -3.51
N MET A 169 -19.57 15.19 -4.02
CA MET A 169 -19.88 15.12 -5.46
C MET A 169 -18.94 15.99 -6.30
N HIS A 170 -18.69 17.24 -5.89
CA HIS A 170 -17.72 18.11 -6.58
C HIS A 170 -16.32 17.51 -6.51
N ARG A 171 -15.90 17.06 -5.33
CA ARG A 171 -14.60 16.42 -5.13
C ARG A 171 -14.39 15.21 -6.05
N PHE A 172 -15.36 14.31 -6.17
CA PHE A 172 -15.25 13.13 -7.03
C PHE A 172 -15.28 13.48 -8.53
N ASN A 173 -16.03 14.51 -8.93
CA ASN A 173 -15.99 15.00 -10.31
C ASN A 173 -14.61 15.59 -10.65
N ILE A 174 -14.04 16.42 -9.77
CA ILE A 174 -12.70 16.97 -9.93
C ILE A 174 -11.66 15.84 -9.94
N ALA A 175 -11.75 14.88 -9.01
CA ALA A 175 -10.86 13.72 -8.96
C ALA A 175 -10.92 12.89 -10.24
N THR A 176 -12.11 12.71 -10.83
CA THR A 176 -12.28 12.01 -12.11
C THR A 176 -11.56 12.74 -13.23
N GLU A 177 -11.76 14.05 -13.35
CA GLU A 177 -11.10 14.88 -14.36
C GLU A 177 -9.56 14.85 -14.22
N LEU A 178 -9.06 15.08 -13.01
CA LEU A 178 -7.63 15.12 -12.74
C LEU A 178 -6.96 13.76 -12.93
N THR A 179 -7.63 12.67 -12.54
CA THR A 179 -7.13 11.30 -12.76
C THR A 179 -7.04 10.98 -14.25
N GLU A 180 -8.03 11.40 -15.04
CA GLU A 180 -8.01 11.19 -16.49
C GLU A 180 -6.86 11.96 -17.16
N ARG A 181 -6.55 13.16 -16.67
CA ARG A 181 -5.43 13.98 -17.14
C ARG A 181 -4.07 13.41 -16.71
N CYS A 182 -3.95 12.94 -15.46
CA CYS A 182 -2.66 12.50 -14.91
C CYS A 182 -2.34 11.02 -15.14
N LYS A 183 -3.25 10.22 -15.72
CA LYS A 183 -3.00 8.78 -15.98
C LYS A 183 -1.79 8.51 -16.89
N ALA A 184 -1.37 9.50 -17.69
CA ALA A 184 -0.18 9.42 -18.53
C ALA A 184 1.13 9.67 -17.77
N GLU A 185 1.06 10.27 -16.57
CA GLU A 185 2.19 10.47 -15.65
C GLU A 185 2.54 9.17 -14.88
N GLY A 186 1.79 8.10 -15.11
CA GLY A 186 1.96 6.79 -14.48
C GLY A 186 1.73 6.80 -12.97
N GLU A 187 2.50 5.96 -12.27
CA GLU A 187 2.38 5.73 -10.82
C GLU A 187 2.37 7.02 -9.99
N LEU A 188 3.23 8.01 -10.33
CA LEU A 188 3.34 9.26 -9.57
C LEU A 188 2.10 10.16 -9.70
N GLY A 189 1.42 10.16 -10.85
CA GLY A 189 0.16 10.88 -11.01
C GLY A 189 -0.93 10.29 -10.12
N LEU A 190 -1.02 8.95 -10.10
CA LEU A 190 -1.96 8.23 -9.25
C LEU A 190 -1.65 8.40 -7.76
N VAL A 191 -0.38 8.51 -7.38
CA VAL A 191 0.03 8.82 -5.99
C VAL A 191 -0.52 10.18 -5.55
N GLY A 192 -0.53 11.21 -6.41
CA GLY A 192 -1.15 12.49 -6.06
C GLY A 192 -2.64 12.36 -5.74
N ILE A 193 -3.37 11.57 -6.53
CA ILE A 193 -4.79 11.25 -6.31
C ILE A 193 -4.98 10.43 -5.02
N LEU A 194 -4.11 9.44 -4.77
CA LEU A 194 -4.11 8.63 -3.55
C LEU A 194 -3.98 9.50 -2.31
N VAL A 195 -3.00 10.40 -2.29
CA VAL A 195 -2.76 11.29 -1.17
C VAL A 195 -4.01 12.12 -0.89
N TRP A 196 -4.61 12.70 -1.92
CA TRP A 196 -5.80 13.53 -1.79
C TRP A 196 -7.01 12.76 -1.26
N MET A 197 -7.28 11.57 -1.81
CA MET A 197 -8.40 10.73 -1.38
C MET A 197 -8.22 10.21 0.05
N ARG A 198 -7.00 9.88 0.46
CA ARG A 198 -6.71 9.48 1.85
C ARG A 198 -6.89 10.65 2.82
N LEU A 199 -6.38 11.84 2.52
CA LEU A 199 -6.60 13.03 3.36
C LEU A 199 -8.09 13.34 3.54
N MET A 200 -8.88 13.19 2.47
CA MET A 200 -10.33 13.26 2.53
C MET A 200 -10.90 12.19 3.46
N ARG A 201 -10.55 10.91 3.26
CA ARG A 201 -11.13 9.79 4.02
C ARG A 201 -10.78 9.86 5.51
N CYS A 202 -9.59 10.35 5.86
CA CYS A 202 -9.13 10.52 7.23
C CYS A 202 -9.66 11.80 7.91
N ARG A 203 -10.58 12.54 7.28
CA ARG A 203 -11.18 13.79 7.78
C ARG A 203 -10.19 14.94 7.98
N HIS A 204 -9.08 14.93 7.27
CA HIS A 204 -8.17 16.09 7.26
C HIS A 204 -8.64 17.19 6.29
N LEU A 205 -9.62 16.87 5.42
CA LEU A 205 -10.25 17.81 4.50
C LEU A 205 -11.75 17.93 4.78
N THR A 206 -12.30 19.11 4.50
CA THR A 206 -13.73 19.39 4.62
C THR A 206 -14.51 18.65 3.53
N TRP A 207 -15.50 17.85 3.93
CA TRP A 207 -16.31 17.07 2.97
C TRP A 207 -17.40 17.89 2.28
N ASN A 208 -18.00 18.84 3.01
CA ASN A 208 -19.07 19.69 2.54
C ASN A 208 -19.06 21.01 3.30
N LYS A 209 -19.52 22.07 2.63
CA LYS A 209 -19.60 23.41 3.18
C LYS A 209 -20.70 24.18 2.48
N ASN A 210 -21.79 24.44 3.21
CA ASN A 210 -22.91 25.27 2.76
C ASN A 210 -23.45 24.89 1.37
N TYR A 211 -23.48 23.59 1.04
CA TYR A 211 -24.01 23.12 -0.24
C TYR A 211 -24.84 21.86 -0.03
N ASN A 212 -26.06 21.86 -0.54
CA ASN A 212 -26.95 20.70 -0.47
C ASN A 212 -26.79 19.88 -1.73
N VAL A 213 -26.46 18.59 -1.58
CA VAL A 213 -26.33 17.64 -2.69
C VAL A 213 -27.09 16.36 -2.33
N LYS A 214 -27.79 15.79 -3.32
CA LYS A 214 -28.53 14.55 -3.07
C LYS A 214 -27.56 13.37 -2.97
N PRO A 215 -27.77 12.39 -2.06
CA PRO A 215 -26.96 11.17 -2.00
C PRO A 215 -26.83 10.44 -3.35
N ARG A 216 -27.86 10.48 -4.19
CA ARG A 216 -27.80 9.97 -5.57
C ARG A 216 -26.73 10.67 -6.42
N GLU A 217 -26.60 11.99 -6.33
CA GLU A 217 -25.62 12.76 -7.09
C GLU A 217 -24.19 12.48 -6.61
N ILE A 218 -24.00 12.30 -5.30
CA ILE A 218 -22.72 11.85 -4.73
C ILE A 218 -22.37 10.45 -5.26
N SER A 219 -23.34 9.52 -5.16
CA SER A 219 -23.20 8.13 -5.61
C SER A 219 -22.84 8.04 -7.09
N GLU A 220 -23.43 8.90 -7.93
CA GLU A 220 -23.19 8.94 -9.37
C GLU A 220 -21.80 9.50 -9.72
N ALA A 221 -21.38 10.59 -9.07
CA ALA A 221 -20.04 11.15 -9.25
C ALA A 221 -18.95 10.16 -8.81
N GLN A 222 -19.20 9.47 -7.70
CA GLN A 222 -18.33 8.43 -7.18
C GLN A 222 -18.27 7.21 -8.11
N ASP A 223 -19.39 6.81 -8.71
CA ASP A 223 -19.44 5.74 -9.71
C ASP A 223 -18.60 6.07 -10.96
N ARG A 224 -18.64 7.31 -11.45
CA ARG A 224 -17.78 7.75 -12.56
C ARG A 224 -16.30 7.63 -12.21
N PHE A 225 -15.93 8.05 -11.00
CA PHE A 225 -14.55 7.99 -10.52
C PHE A 225 -14.06 6.54 -10.40
N THR A 226 -14.85 5.65 -9.78
CA THR A 226 -14.46 4.25 -9.57
C THR A 226 -14.43 3.45 -10.87
N ASN A 227 -15.29 3.76 -11.85
CA ASN A 227 -15.21 3.20 -13.20
C ASN A 227 -13.93 3.63 -13.93
N LEU A 228 -13.47 4.88 -13.75
CA LEU A 228 -12.19 5.31 -14.30
C LEU A 228 -11.02 4.52 -13.67
N LEU A 229 -10.98 4.40 -12.35
CA LEU A 229 -9.96 3.63 -11.64
C LEU A 229 -9.96 2.15 -12.08
N GLN A 230 -11.13 1.55 -12.26
CA GLN A 230 -11.26 0.19 -12.77
C GLN A 230 -10.65 0.03 -14.17
N ARG A 231 -10.86 1.00 -15.08
CA ARG A 231 -10.24 0.98 -16.42
C ARG A 231 -8.72 1.11 -16.34
N ILE A 232 -8.22 1.96 -15.46
CA ILE A 232 -6.77 2.12 -15.21
C ILE A 232 -6.20 0.80 -14.68
N TYR A 233 -6.86 0.16 -13.72
CA TYR A 233 -6.46 -1.13 -13.16
C TYR A 233 -6.30 -2.23 -14.23
N LEU A 234 -7.21 -2.31 -15.20
CA LEU A 234 -7.11 -3.26 -16.31
C LEU A 234 -5.97 -2.91 -17.27
N ASN A 235 -5.90 -1.65 -17.69
CA ASN A 235 -5.03 -1.20 -18.78
C ASN A 235 -3.58 -0.93 -18.36
N GLN A 236 -3.31 -0.71 -17.07
CA GLN A 236 -2.00 -0.36 -16.54
C GLN A 236 -1.56 -1.34 -15.42
N PRO A 237 -1.01 -2.52 -15.77
CA PRO A 237 -0.65 -3.55 -14.79
C PRO A 237 0.33 -3.10 -13.70
N ASN A 238 1.25 -2.18 -14.04
CA ASN A 238 2.24 -1.65 -13.11
C ASN A 238 1.63 -0.75 -12.04
N ASP A 239 0.48 -0.15 -12.32
CA ASP A 239 -0.17 0.85 -11.47
C ASP A 239 -1.27 0.26 -10.58
N ARG A 240 -1.57 -1.04 -10.74
CA ARG A 240 -2.64 -1.75 -10.03
C ARG A 240 -2.57 -1.62 -8.51
N GLU A 241 -1.37 -1.65 -7.94
CA GLU A 241 -1.17 -1.52 -6.50
C GLU A 241 -1.60 -0.15 -5.99
N ILE A 242 -1.20 0.93 -6.66
CA ILE A 242 -1.62 2.29 -6.31
C ILE A 242 -3.13 2.48 -6.56
N VAL A 243 -3.66 1.96 -7.67
CA VAL A 243 -5.11 2.01 -7.93
C VAL A 243 -5.91 1.32 -6.82
N ARG A 244 -5.48 0.14 -6.37
CA ARG A 244 -6.09 -0.56 -5.24
C ARG A 244 -6.08 0.29 -3.97
N LEU A 245 -4.99 0.98 -3.70
CA LEU A 245 -4.90 1.90 -2.55
C LEU A 245 -5.86 3.10 -2.71
N ILE A 246 -6.03 3.66 -3.92
CA ILE A 246 -7.01 4.74 -4.12
C ILE A 246 -8.42 4.22 -3.86
N VAL A 247 -8.76 3.05 -4.43
CA VAL A 247 -10.09 2.44 -4.31
C VAL A 247 -10.43 2.12 -2.85
N SER A 248 -9.45 1.76 -2.00
CA SER A 248 -9.72 1.50 -0.57
C SER A 248 -10.16 2.74 0.23
N PHE A 249 -9.88 3.95 -0.26
CA PHE A 249 -10.30 5.22 0.37
C PHE A 249 -11.59 5.80 -0.20
N VAL A 250 -12.17 5.19 -1.24
CA VAL A 250 -13.44 5.61 -1.84
C VAL A 250 -14.46 4.49 -1.76
N GLY A 251 -15.72 4.82 -1.46
CA GLY A 251 -16.80 3.84 -1.58
C GLY A 251 -17.07 3.49 -3.05
N ARG A 252 -17.94 2.52 -3.28
CA ARG A 252 -18.21 2.01 -4.63
C ARG A 252 -18.96 2.96 -5.55
N GLY A 253 -19.92 3.72 -4.99
CA GLY A 253 -20.89 4.48 -5.77
C GLY A 253 -21.84 3.59 -6.59
N GLY A 254 -22.76 4.22 -7.31
CA GLY A 254 -23.71 3.53 -8.17
C GLY A 254 -24.71 4.48 -8.83
N GLN A 255 -25.30 4.02 -9.94
CA GLN A 255 -26.33 4.74 -10.69
C GLN A 255 -27.73 4.53 -10.07
N GLY A 256 -28.65 5.44 -10.38
CA GLY A 256 -30.08 5.30 -10.04
C GLY A 256 -30.37 5.31 -8.55
N ASP A 257 -31.02 4.27 -8.05
CA ASP A 257 -31.63 4.25 -6.72
C ASP A 257 -30.64 3.98 -5.58
N VAL A 258 -29.40 3.54 -5.88
CA VAL A 258 -28.42 3.14 -4.87
C VAL A 258 -28.17 4.23 -3.82
N GLY A 259 -27.95 5.48 -4.26
CA GLY A 259 -27.84 6.62 -3.34
C GLY A 259 -29.19 7.09 -2.80
N GLN A 260 -30.28 6.96 -3.57
CA GLN A 260 -31.61 7.41 -3.16
C GLN A 260 -32.17 6.57 -2.00
N ARG A 261 -31.84 5.27 -1.95
CA ARG A 261 -32.20 4.36 -0.85
C ARG A 261 -31.78 4.87 0.52
N ILE A 262 -30.69 5.63 0.61
CA ILE A 262 -30.28 6.27 1.87
C ILE A 262 -31.40 7.17 2.41
N ARG A 263 -32.06 7.95 1.55
CA ARG A 263 -33.15 8.85 1.95
C ARG A 263 -34.46 8.10 2.20
N ASP A 264 -34.77 7.13 1.35
CA ASP A 264 -36.06 6.44 1.41
C ASP A 264 -36.11 5.49 2.61
N GLU A 265 -35.03 4.77 2.88
CA GLU A 265 -34.99 3.78 3.97
C GLU A 265 -34.92 4.43 5.36
N ILE A 266 -34.26 5.58 5.54
CA ILE A 266 -34.28 6.28 6.84
C ILE A 266 -35.69 6.76 7.20
N LEU A 267 -36.48 7.18 6.20
CA LEU A 267 -37.89 7.53 6.40
C LEU A 267 -38.72 6.30 6.78
N MET A 268 -38.43 5.14 6.19
CA MET A 268 -39.07 3.88 6.59
C MET A 268 -38.70 3.49 8.02
N VAL A 269 -37.43 3.63 8.43
CA VAL A 269 -36.98 3.38 9.81
C VAL A 269 -37.75 4.27 10.79
N GLN A 270 -37.85 5.58 10.50
CA GLN A 270 -38.59 6.53 11.35
C GLN A 270 -40.08 6.17 11.46
N ARG A 271 -40.71 5.84 10.33
CA ARG A 271 -42.15 5.52 10.27
C ARG A 271 -42.47 4.20 10.97
N ASN A 272 -41.70 3.15 10.72
CA ASN A 272 -41.96 1.81 11.26
C ASN A 272 -41.80 1.76 12.80
N ASN A 273 -40.98 2.65 13.35
CA ASN A 273 -40.60 2.63 14.76
C ASN A 273 -41.13 3.83 15.56
N ASP A 274 -41.99 4.68 14.95
CA ASP A 274 -42.56 5.90 15.55
C ASP A 274 -41.48 6.76 16.26
N CYS A 275 -40.32 6.91 15.63
CA CYS A 275 -39.14 7.56 16.21
C CYS A 275 -38.77 8.88 15.52
N LYS A 276 -39.74 9.51 14.86
CA LYS A 276 -39.55 10.82 14.23
C LYS A 276 -39.35 11.91 15.30
N GLY A 277 -38.41 12.82 15.06
CA GLY A 277 -38.07 13.92 15.96
C GLY A 277 -36.70 13.75 16.62
N GLY A 278 -36.30 14.76 17.40
CA GLY A 278 -35.00 14.80 18.09
C GLY A 278 -33.83 14.44 17.16
N MET A 279 -32.95 13.57 17.65
CA MET A 279 -31.75 13.13 16.93
C MET A 279 -32.07 12.47 15.58
N MET A 280 -33.15 11.69 15.48
CA MET A 280 -33.49 10.98 14.24
C MET A 280 -33.92 11.94 13.12
N GLU A 281 -34.65 13.01 13.45
CA GLU A 281 -35.02 14.02 12.46
C GLU A 281 -33.80 14.85 12.04
N GLU A 282 -32.97 15.26 13.00
CA GLU A 282 -31.71 15.97 12.73
C GLU A 282 -30.79 15.14 11.80
N TRP A 283 -30.63 13.85 12.09
CA TRP A 283 -29.82 12.95 11.27
C TRP A 283 -30.44 12.73 9.88
N HIS A 284 -31.77 12.58 9.79
CA HIS A 284 -32.46 12.52 8.50
C HIS A 284 -32.23 13.79 7.66
N GLN A 285 -32.34 14.99 8.26
CA GLN A 285 -32.05 16.24 7.56
C GLN A 285 -30.60 16.32 7.08
N LYS A 286 -29.67 15.83 7.89
CA LYS A 286 -28.26 15.72 7.52
C LYS A 286 -28.07 14.79 6.32
N LEU A 287 -28.59 13.57 6.37
CA LEU A 287 -28.52 12.57 5.29
C LEU A 287 -29.14 13.08 3.99
N HIS A 288 -30.27 13.78 4.10
CA HIS A 288 -30.94 14.36 2.95
C HIS A 288 -30.05 15.41 2.28
N ASN A 289 -29.33 16.26 3.02
CA ASN A 289 -28.54 17.32 2.42
C ASN A 289 -27.12 16.92 2.04
N ASN A 290 -26.48 16.03 2.81
CA ASN A 290 -25.11 15.56 2.60
C ASN A 290 -24.92 14.21 3.31
N SER A 291 -25.14 13.10 2.61
CA SER A 291 -24.72 11.79 3.13
C SER A 291 -23.20 11.65 3.04
N SER A 292 -22.62 10.96 4.01
CA SER A 292 -21.17 10.87 4.20
C SER A 292 -20.78 9.56 4.90
N PRO A 293 -19.50 9.20 4.89
CA PRO A 293 -19.01 8.06 5.67
C PRO A 293 -19.34 8.08 7.17
N ASP A 294 -19.48 9.27 7.79
CA ASP A 294 -19.81 9.38 9.22
C ASP A 294 -21.19 8.80 9.56
N ASP A 295 -22.11 8.71 8.59
CA ASP A 295 -23.44 8.16 8.81
C ASP A 295 -23.41 6.65 9.10
N VAL A 296 -22.41 5.93 8.59
CA VAL A 296 -22.18 4.52 8.93
C VAL A 296 -21.90 4.39 10.43
N VAL A 297 -21.01 5.25 10.94
CA VAL A 297 -20.61 5.25 12.36
C VAL A 297 -21.76 5.70 13.26
N ILE A 298 -22.53 6.70 12.86
CA ILE A 298 -23.73 7.15 13.60
C ILE A 298 -24.73 6.01 13.71
N CYS A 299 -24.99 5.28 12.62
CA CYS A 299 -25.88 4.12 12.62
C CYS A 299 -25.36 2.98 13.51
N GLU A 300 -24.06 2.68 13.46
CA GLU A 300 -23.42 1.69 14.34
C GLU A 300 -23.50 2.08 15.82
N ALA A 301 -23.29 3.35 16.15
CA ALA A 301 -23.43 3.86 17.51
C ALA A 301 -24.88 3.72 18.02
N LEU A 302 -25.88 4.00 17.18
CA LEU A 302 -27.29 3.77 17.52
C LEU A 302 -27.61 2.28 17.75
N LEU A 303 -27.07 1.39 16.91
CA LEU A 303 -27.24 -0.06 17.11
C LEU A 303 -26.60 -0.55 18.41
N ASN A 304 -25.40 -0.07 18.74
CA ASN A 304 -24.72 -0.41 19.99
C ASN A 304 -25.46 0.15 21.21
N TYR A 305 -25.97 1.38 21.12
CA TYR A 305 -26.83 2.00 22.12
C TYR A 305 -28.08 1.14 22.42
N LEU A 306 -28.78 0.70 21.37
CA LEU A 306 -29.96 -0.14 21.49
C LEU A 306 -29.62 -1.51 22.09
N ARG A 307 -28.59 -2.20 21.57
CA ARG A 307 -28.16 -3.53 22.05
C ARG A 307 -27.69 -3.49 23.51
N ALA A 308 -27.08 -2.38 23.94
CA ALA A 308 -26.64 -2.18 25.31
C ALA A 308 -27.76 -1.75 26.28
N GLY A 309 -29.01 -1.66 25.82
CA GLY A 309 -30.16 -1.28 26.65
C GLY A 309 -30.21 0.21 26.94
N PHE A 310 -30.04 1.05 25.92
CA PHE A 310 -30.15 2.52 25.99
C PHE A 310 -29.06 3.19 26.85
N LYS A 311 -27.85 2.63 26.81
CA LYS A 311 -26.67 3.14 27.51
C LYS A 311 -25.95 4.22 26.71
N LEU A 312 -26.14 5.50 27.08
CA LEU A 312 -25.54 6.65 26.38
C LEU A 312 -24.00 6.65 26.40
N ASP A 313 -23.38 6.08 27.43
CA ASP A 313 -21.93 5.90 27.49
C ASP A 313 -21.42 5.01 26.34
N VAL A 314 -22.16 3.96 25.97
CA VAL A 314 -21.82 3.09 24.84
C VAL A 314 -21.99 3.80 23.50
N TYR A 315 -23.03 4.63 23.36
CA TYR A 315 -23.23 5.48 22.19
C TYR A 315 -22.03 6.41 21.96
N TRP A 316 -21.71 7.23 22.97
CA TRP A 316 -20.61 8.19 22.90
C TRP A 316 -19.25 7.51 22.77
N LYS A 317 -19.02 6.39 23.45
CA LYS A 317 -17.79 5.58 23.28
C LYS A 317 -17.62 5.11 21.83
N THR A 318 -18.70 4.67 21.18
CA THR A 318 -18.66 4.22 19.78
C THR A 318 -18.31 5.38 18.84
N LEU A 319 -18.93 6.55 19.04
CA LEU A 319 -18.65 7.75 18.24
C LEU A 319 -17.22 8.27 18.44
N HIS A 320 -16.77 8.39 19.70
CA HIS A 320 -15.43 8.88 20.03
C HIS A 320 -14.32 7.97 19.50
N ALA A 321 -14.52 6.65 19.51
CA ALA A 321 -13.58 5.70 18.91
C ALA A 321 -13.32 5.95 17.41
N HIS A 322 -14.24 6.65 16.74
CA HIS A 322 -14.14 7.01 15.33
C HIS A 322 -13.93 8.52 15.11
N GLY A 323 -13.60 9.28 16.16
CA GLY A 323 -13.33 10.72 16.07
C GLY A 323 -14.58 11.60 15.91
N LEU A 324 -15.77 11.08 16.21
CA LEU A 324 -17.01 11.86 16.19
C LEU A 324 -17.31 12.39 17.59
N THR A 325 -17.11 13.69 17.80
CA THR A 325 -17.45 14.38 19.05
C THR A 325 -18.78 15.13 18.94
N LYS A 326 -19.31 15.59 20.06
CA LYS A 326 -20.54 16.40 20.09
C LYS A 326 -20.38 17.70 19.28
N GLU A 327 -19.22 18.34 19.39
CA GLU A 327 -18.88 19.55 18.62
C GLU A 327 -18.84 19.25 17.12
N LYS A 328 -18.30 18.08 16.75
CA LYS A 328 -18.26 17.65 15.35
C LYS A 328 -19.66 17.44 14.79
N LEU A 329 -20.54 16.74 15.51
CA LEU A 329 -21.93 16.52 15.10
C LEU A 329 -22.70 17.84 14.97
N ALA A 330 -22.43 18.80 15.86
CA ALA A 330 -23.01 20.14 15.79
C ALA A 330 -22.45 21.01 14.64
N SER A 331 -21.25 20.68 14.13
CA SER A 331 -20.58 21.44 13.08
C SER A 331 -21.06 21.16 11.65
N TYR A 332 -21.91 20.14 11.44
CA TYR A 332 -22.45 19.87 10.11
C TYR A 332 -23.37 20.99 9.63
N ASP A 333 -23.45 21.21 8.30
CA ASP A 333 -24.41 22.16 7.68
C ASP A 333 -25.84 21.95 8.18
N ARG A 334 -26.19 20.69 8.50
CA ARG A 334 -27.39 20.29 9.24
C ARG A 334 -26.94 19.63 10.56
N PRO A 335 -26.93 20.40 11.67
CA PRO A 335 -26.41 19.91 12.94
C PRO A 335 -27.20 18.73 13.50
N ILE A 336 -26.49 17.82 14.17
CA ILE A 336 -27.07 16.83 15.07
C ILE A 336 -26.67 17.23 16.49
N VAL A 337 -27.63 17.68 17.29
CA VAL A 337 -27.44 18.27 18.62
C VAL A 337 -28.19 17.50 19.71
N SER A 338 -29.23 16.78 19.34
CA SER A 338 -30.03 15.95 20.24
C SER A 338 -29.37 14.59 20.49
N GLU A 339 -29.56 14.05 21.70
CA GLU A 339 -29.17 12.68 22.04
C GLU A 339 -30.25 11.67 21.61
N PRO A 340 -29.89 10.39 21.36
CA PRO A 340 -30.86 9.38 21.00
C PRO A 340 -31.79 9.05 22.18
N CYS A 341 -33.09 9.27 21.96
CA CYS A 341 -34.14 8.97 22.95
C CYS A 341 -35.25 8.17 22.28
N PHE A 342 -35.37 6.88 22.61
CA PHE A 342 -36.33 5.96 21.99
C PHE A 342 -37.19 5.29 23.05
N ARG A 343 -38.39 4.85 22.65
CA ARG A 343 -39.28 4.05 23.49
C ARG A 343 -38.76 2.61 23.60
N MET A 344 -38.94 1.98 24.76
CA MET A 344 -38.47 0.60 25.01
C MET A 344 -39.12 -0.39 24.04
N GLU A 345 -40.38 -0.18 23.68
CA GLU A 345 -41.15 -1.05 22.78
C GLU A 345 -40.63 -1.00 21.34
N ALA A 346 -40.02 0.12 20.93
CA ALA A 346 -39.43 0.29 19.61
C ALA A 346 -38.05 -0.38 19.46
N LYS A 347 -37.47 -0.90 20.56
CA LYS A 347 -36.09 -1.41 20.59
C LYS A 347 -35.83 -2.49 19.52
N GLU A 348 -36.62 -3.55 19.51
CA GLU A 348 -36.38 -4.69 18.62
C GLU A 348 -36.65 -4.33 17.15
N GLY A 349 -37.67 -3.52 16.89
CA GLY A 349 -37.96 -2.97 15.57
C GLY A 349 -36.82 -2.08 15.05
N LEU A 350 -36.31 -1.18 15.89
CA LEU A 350 -35.18 -0.31 15.55
C LEU A 350 -33.91 -1.11 15.30
N ILE A 351 -33.60 -2.12 16.12
CA ILE A 351 -32.44 -2.98 15.89
C ILE A 351 -32.54 -3.65 14.52
N ARG A 352 -33.70 -4.22 14.17
CA ARG A 352 -33.92 -4.85 12.87
C ARG A 352 -33.77 -3.86 11.72
N ASP A 353 -34.48 -2.74 11.78
CA ASP A 353 -34.57 -1.79 10.68
C ASP A 353 -33.26 -1.00 10.50
N LEU A 354 -32.60 -0.56 11.59
CA LEU A 354 -31.27 0.07 11.52
C LEU A 354 -30.18 -0.91 11.08
N THR A 355 -30.29 -2.20 11.40
CA THR A 355 -29.35 -3.21 10.88
C THR A 355 -29.44 -3.31 9.36
N MET A 356 -30.65 -3.27 8.79
CA MET A 356 -30.84 -3.23 7.34
C MET A 356 -30.36 -1.91 6.73
N TYR A 357 -30.68 -0.79 7.39
CA TYR A 357 -30.27 0.53 6.93
C TYR A 357 -28.74 0.70 6.94
N LEU A 358 -28.05 0.12 7.93
CA LEU A 358 -26.59 0.09 7.99
C LEU A 358 -25.97 -0.58 6.76
N LYS A 359 -26.58 -1.66 6.24
CA LYS A 359 -26.12 -2.33 5.01
C LYS A 359 -26.21 -1.39 3.80
N THR A 360 -27.28 -0.61 3.71
CA THR A 360 -27.44 0.41 2.65
C THR A 360 -26.39 1.51 2.74
N LEU A 361 -26.14 2.05 3.94
CA LEU A 361 -25.09 3.05 4.14
C LEU A 361 -23.70 2.50 3.78
N LYS A 362 -23.39 1.27 4.20
CA LYS A 362 -22.12 0.59 3.91
C LYS A 362 -21.94 0.36 2.40
N ALA A 363 -22.99 -0.05 1.69
CA ALA A 363 -22.94 -0.28 0.25
C ALA A 363 -22.54 0.97 -0.57
N VAL A 364 -22.89 2.17 -0.08
CA VAL A 364 -22.57 3.44 -0.75
C VAL A 364 -21.23 4.03 -0.27
N HIS A 365 -21.04 4.09 1.06
CA HIS A 365 -19.94 4.85 1.67
C HIS A 365 -18.72 4.01 2.09
N SER A 366 -18.79 2.67 2.01
CA SER A 366 -17.67 1.78 2.30
C SER A 366 -17.19 1.06 1.04
N GLY A 367 -15.89 1.18 0.73
CA GLY A 367 -15.26 0.50 -0.40
C GLY A 367 -14.65 -0.87 -0.05
N VAL A 368 -14.71 -1.28 1.22
CA VAL A 368 -14.00 -2.46 1.72
C VAL A 368 -14.90 -3.31 2.62
N GLU A 369 -16.22 -3.11 2.52
CA GLU A 369 -17.18 -3.86 3.31
C GLU A 369 -17.52 -5.19 2.63
N LEU A 370 -17.29 -6.28 3.35
CA LEU A 370 -17.26 -7.61 2.77
C LEU A 370 -18.64 -8.15 2.39
N GLU A 371 -19.66 -7.99 3.24
CA GLU A 371 -21.01 -8.52 2.97
C GLU A 371 -21.62 -7.88 1.72
N SER A 372 -21.54 -6.55 1.60
CA SER A 372 -22.04 -5.79 0.48
C SER A 372 -21.27 -6.09 -0.80
N ALA A 373 -19.94 -6.26 -0.72
CA ALA A 373 -19.14 -6.65 -1.88
C ALA A 373 -19.50 -8.06 -2.37
N ILE A 374 -19.76 -8.99 -1.45
CA ILE A 374 -20.27 -10.33 -1.77
C ILE A 374 -21.64 -10.21 -2.44
N ASP A 375 -22.61 -9.56 -1.79
CA ASP A 375 -23.99 -9.47 -2.29
C ASP A 375 -24.09 -8.84 -3.68
N SER A 376 -23.18 -7.91 -3.98
CA SER A 376 -23.09 -7.25 -5.27
C SER A 376 -22.61 -8.16 -6.40
N CYS A 377 -21.78 -9.15 -6.07
CA CYS A 377 -21.33 -10.18 -6.99
C CYS A 377 -22.33 -11.34 -7.11
N LEU A 378 -23.14 -11.59 -6.07
CA LEU A 378 -24.11 -12.70 -6.03
C LEU A 378 -25.53 -12.32 -6.50
N ALA A 379 -25.81 -11.06 -6.80
CA ALA A 379 -27.17 -10.58 -7.07
C ALA A 379 -27.86 -11.32 -8.25
N PRO A 380 -29.13 -11.77 -8.10
CA PRO A 380 -29.83 -12.62 -9.09
C PRO A 380 -29.93 -12.04 -10.51
N SER A 381 -29.92 -10.71 -10.65
CA SER A 381 -29.97 -10.01 -11.95
C SER A 381 -28.71 -10.22 -12.81
N LEU A 382 -27.64 -10.76 -12.25
CA LEU A 382 -26.39 -11.08 -12.96
C LEU A 382 -26.30 -12.54 -13.40
N ASN A 383 -27.01 -13.44 -12.73
CA ASN A 383 -27.01 -14.88 -13.01
C ASN A 383 -27.75 -15.23 -14.32
N ASN A 384 -28.68 -14.38 -14.78
CA ASN A 384 -29.52 -14.71 -15.94
C ASN A 384 -28.99 -14.25 -17.31
N GLN A 385 -27.94 -13.42 -17.41
CA GLN A 385 -27.49 -12.91 -18.74
C GLN A 385 -25.98 -12.66 -18.92
N GLY A 386 -25.11 -12.87 -17.92
CA GLY A 386 -23.72 -12.35 -17.98
C GLY A 386 -22.61 -13.35 -18.31
N PHE A 387 -22.70 -14.60 -17.86
CA PHE A 387 -21.61 -15.59 -18.02
C PHE A 387 -21.75 -16.48 -19.26
N ALA A 388 -22.88 -16.37 -19.99
CA ALA A 388 -23.30 -17.35 -20.99
C ALA A 388 -23.04 -16.95 -22.46
N THR A 389 -22.28 -15.89 -22.75
CA THR A 389 -22.00 -15.49 -24.14
C THR A 389 -20.51 -15.31 -24.43
N ALA A 390 -19.82 -16.45 -24.64
CA ALA A 390 -18.79 -16.69 -25.66
C ALA A 390 -18.10 -18.06 -25.40
N ASP A 391 -18.53 -19.11 -26.11
CA ASP A 391 -17.80 -20.36 -26.44
C ASP A 391 -16.95 -21.11 -25.38
N ARG A 392 -17.16 -20.92 -24.07
CA ARG A 392 -16.45 -21.68 -23.01
C ARG A 392 -17.34 -22.14 -21.84
N VAL A 393 -18.57 -22.57 -22.15
CA VAL A 393 -19.66 -22.79 -21.20
C VAL A 393 -19.35 -23.81 -20.08
N ASN A 394 -18.52 -24.83 -20.31
CA ASN A 394 -18.27 -25.87 -19.29
C ASN A 394 -17.19 -25.53 -18.24
N VAL A 395 -16.22 -24.65 -18.54
CA VAL A 395 -15.14 -24.31 -17.60
C VAL A 395 -15.54 -23.18 -16.66
N TYR A 396 -16.32 -22.22 -17.15
CA TYR A 396 -16.81 -21.11 -16.34
C TYR A 396 -17.96 -21.52 -15.40
N GLY A 397 -18.79 -22.50 -15.77
CA GLY A 397 -19.88 -22.99 -14.92
C GLY A 397 -19.38 -23.59 -13.59
N ALA A 398 -18.38 -24.47 -13.64
CA ALA A 398 -17.80 -25.07 -12.43
C ALA A 398 -17.05 -24.04 -11.57
N PHE A 399 -16.36 -23.09 -12.22
CA PHE A 399 -15.67 -21.98 -11.56
C PHE A 399 -16.65 -21.08 -10.78
N VAL A 400 -17.80 -20.75 -11.39
CA VAL A 400 -18.84 -19.91 -10.75
C VAL A 400 -19.45 -20.60 -9.54
N VAL A 401 -19.69 -21.91 -9.58
CA VAL A 401 -20.24 -22.66 -8.44
C VAL A 401 -19.25 -22.70 -7.27
N LYS A 402 -17.98 -23.05 -7.51
CA LYS A 402 -16.96 -23.08 -6.46
C LYS A 402 -16.78 -21.70 -5.83
N PHE A 403 -16.74 -20.65 -6.65
CA PHE A 403 -16.66 -19.26 -6.19
C PHE A 403 -17.87 -18.87 -5.33
N GLN A 404 -19.08 -19.21 -5.77
CA GLN A 404 -20.32 -18.96 -5.04
C GLN A 404 -20.33 -19.64 -3.66
N ASP A 405 -19.91 -20.90 -3.60
CA ASP A 405 -19.82 -21.68 -2.35
C ASP A 405 -18.82 -21.05 -1.38
N CYS A 406 -17.67 -20.59 -1.88
CA CYS A 406 -16.67 -19.91 -1.06
C CYS A 406 -17.23 -18.61 -0.46
N LEU A 407 -17.91 -17.78 -1.26
CA LEU A 407 -18.49 -16.53 -0.76
C LEU A 407 -19.63 -16.76 0.23
N ASN A 408 -20.48 -17.76 0.00
CA ASN A 408 -21.53 -18.14 0.94
C ASN A 408 -20.96 -18.62 2.28
N PHE A 409 -19.88 -19.39 2.24
CA PHE A 409 -19.15 -19.79 3.45
C PHE A 409 -18.59 -18.57 4.18
N VAL A 410 -17.86 -17.69 3.48
CA VAL A 410 -17.28 -16.48 4.09
C VAL A 410 -18.36 -15.63 4.76
N LYS A 411 -19.51 -15.45 4.11
CA LYS A 411 -20.64 -14.68 4.66
C LYS A 411 -21.22 -15.30 5.92
N THR A 412 -21.31 -16.63 5.98
CA THR A 412 -21.87 -17.37 7.12
C THR A 412 -20.93 -17.33 8.33
N HIS A 413 -19.62 -17.38 8.10
CA HIS A 413 -18.60 -17.61 9.13
C HIS A 413 -17.77 -16.38 9.52
N ILE A 414 -18.07 -15.18 9.00
CA ILE A 414 -17.27 -13.95 9.24
C ILE A 414 -17.13 -13.60 10.74
N GLY A 415 -18.14 -13.95 11.54
CA GLY A 415 -18.21 -13.71 12.98
C GLY A 415 -17.60 -14.81 13.85
N ASP A 416 -17.15 -15.92 13.28
CA ASP A 416 -16.70 -17.09 14.04
C ASP A 416 -15.39 -16.82 14.80
N GLU A 417 -15.29 -17.36 16.01
CA GLU A 417 -14.08 -17.29 16.83
C GLU A 417 -12.92 -18.07 16.19
N ARG A 418 -13.21 -19.24 15.62
CA ARG A 418 -12.19 -20.06 14.93
C ARG A 418 -11.90 -19.50 13.55
N ILE A 419 -10.77 -18.83 13.42
CA ILE A 419 -10.42 -18.10 12.19
C ILE A 419 -9.85 -18.97 11.05
N GLY A 420 -9.36 -20.18 11.31
CA GLY A 420 -8.66 -21.01 10.33
C GLY A 420 -9.47 -21.30 9.05
N PRO A 421 -10.64 -21.94 9.14
CA PRO A 421 -11.48 -22.23 7.98
C PRO A 421 -11.94 -20.98 7.22
N LEU A 422 -12.21 -19.88 7.95
CA LEU A 422 -12.56 -18.59 7.36
C LEU A 422 -11.38 -18.03 6.55
N MET A 423 -10.16 -18.06 7.09
CA MET A 423 -8.96 -17.58 6.41
C MET A 423 -8.66 -18.35 5.11
N GLU A 424 -8.83 -19.67 5.12
CA GLU A 424 -8.72 -20.49 3.90
C GLU A 424 -9.73 -20.06 2.85
N LYS A 425 -11.00 -19.95 3.23
CA LYS A 425 -12.07 -19.59 2.29
C LYS A 425 -11.96 -18.16 1.78
N LEU A 426 -11.44 -17.24 2.58
CA LEU A 426 -11.08 -15.90 2.14
C LEU A 426 -9.99 -15.94 1.07
N LEU A 427 -8.90 -16.71 1.29
CA LEU A 427 -7.83 -16.84 0.31
C LEU A 427 -8.30 -17.54 -0.97
N GLU A 428 -9.00 -18.67 -0.84
CA GLU A 428 -9.58 -19.40 -1.97
C GLU A 428 -10.46 -18.47 -2.82
N SER A 429 -11.33 -17.68 -2.19
CA SER A 429 -12.16 -16.70 -2.90
C SER A 429 -11.32 -15.73 -3.72
N ARG A 430 -10.19 -15.26 -3.19
CA ARG A 430 -9.27 -14.35 -3.90
C ARG A 430 -8.53 -15.03 -5.05
N ILE A 431 -8.11 -16.28 -4.86
CA ILE A 431 -7.47 -17.08 -5.91
C ILE A 431 -8.46 -17.31 -7.05
N GLU A 432 -9.69 -17.71 -6.72
CA GLU A 432 -10.73 -17.93 -7.71
C GLU A 432 -11.01 -16.64 -8.50
N ILE A 433 -11.30 -15.49 -7.88
CA ILE A 433 -11.62 -14.27 -8.67
C ILE A 433 -10.46 -13.72 -9.50
N ARG A 434 -9.21 -14.14 -9.24
CA ARG A 434 -8.02 -13.52 -9.85
C ARG A 434 -8.04 -13.51 -11.38
N PRO A 435 -8.37 -14.60 -12.10
CA PRO A 435 -8.44 -14.59 -13.56
C PRO A 435 -9.52 -13.65 -14.09
N LEU A 436 -10.66 -13.54 -13.39
CA LEU A 436 -11.74 -12.62 -13.77
C LEU A 436 -11.39 -11.16 -13.52
N LEU A 437 -10.62 -10.88 -12.47
CA LEU A 437 -10.17 -9.53 -12.13
C LEU A 437 -9.19 -8.97 -13.17
N LEU A 438 -8.53 -9.85 -13.94
CA LEU A 438 -7.53 -9.50 -14.94
C LEU A 438 -8.10 -9.39 -16.37
N THR A 439 -9.38 -9.71 -16.57
CA THR A 439 -10.03 -9.66 -17.88
C THR A 439 -11.11 -8.57 -17.94
N PRO A 440 -11.36 -7.97 -19.11
CA PRO A 440 -12.50 -7.07 -19.28
C PRO A 440 -13.81 -7.85 -19.10
N HIS A 441 -14.60 -7.46 -18.10
CA HIS A 441 -15.90 -8.06 -17.82
C HIS A 441 -16.84 -7.01 -17.21
N ARG A 442 -18.16 -7.19 -17.37
CA ARG A 442 -19.17 -6.26 -16.82
C ARG A 442 -19.07 -6.08 -15.30
N LEU A 443 -18.60 -7.12 -14.61
CA LEU A 443 -18.38 -7.14 -13.16
C LEU A 443 -16.97 -6.69 -12.73
N ALA A 444 -16.11 -6.20 -13.63
CA ALA A 444 -14.72 -5.92 -13.26
C ALA A 444 -14.59 -4.90 -12.11
N LYS A 445 -15.49 -3.90 -12.04
CA LYS A 445 -15.55 -2.98 -10.90
C LYS A 445 -15.90 -3.73 -9.61
N GLU A 446 -16.92 -4.57 -9.66
CA GLU A 446 -17.41 -5.34 -8.51
C GLU A 446 -16.36 -6.30 -7.96
N LEU A 447 -15.68 -7.00 -8.86
CA LEU A 447 -14.60 -7.91 -8.50
C LEU A 447 -13.40 -7.17 -7.89
N LEU A 448 -13.13 -5.92 -8.30
CA LEU A 448 -12.07 -5.12 -7.70
C LEU A 448 -12.42 -4.73 -6.25
N PHE A 449 -13.66 -4.30 -6.00
CA PHE A 449 -14.14 -4.02 -4.64
C PHE A 449 -14.19 -5.29 -3.79
N LEU A 450 -14.61 -6.43 -4.36
CA LEU A 450 -14.60 -7.71 -3.67
C LEU A 450 -13.19 -8.18 -3.32
N ASP A 451 -12.21 -8.10 -4.23
CA ASP A 451 -10.82 -8.48 -3.92
C ASP A 451 -10.22 -7.60 -2.81
N LEU A 452 -10.56 -6.31 -2.78
CA LEU A 452 -10.16 -5.40 -1.70
C LEU A 452 -10.81 -5.77 -0.37
N ALA A 453 -12.11 -6.06 -0.37
CA ALA A 453 -12.85 -6.47 0.82
C ALA A 453 -12.33 -7.81 1.36
N LEU A 454 -12.06 -8.79 0.50
CA LEU A 454 -11.45 -10.07 0.87
C LEU A 454 -10.04 -9.88 1.42
N ALA A 455 -9.20 -9.06 0.78
CA ALA A 455 -7.84 -8.78 1.27
C ALA A 455 -7.85 -8.11 2.66
N SER A 456 -8.76 -7.17 2.87
CA SER A 456 -8.97 -6.54 4.18
C SER A 456 -9.50 -7.53 5.21
N ALA A 457 -10.44 -8.40 4.81
CA ALA A 457 -10.99 -9.43 5.70
C ALA A 457 -9.92 -10.43 6.14
N VAL A 458 -8.98 -10.82 5.27
CA VAL A 458 -7.82 -11.64 5.65
C VAL A 458 -7.00 -10.94 6.74
N ARG A 459 -6.71 -9.64 6.55
CA ARG A 459 -5.96 -8.84 7.53
C ARG A 459 -6.69 -8.78 8.88
N THR A 460 -7.95 -8.33 8.89
CA THR A 460 -8.70 -8.12 10.14
C THR A 460 -9.04 -9.43 10.86
N THR A 461 -9.28 -10.50 10.11
CA THR A 461 -9.52 -11.84 10.69
C THR A 461 -8.26 -12.36 11.38
N MET A 462 -7.09 -12.18 10.76
CA MET A 462 -5.81 -12.56 11.37
C MET A 462 -5.47 -11.68 12.59
N GLU A 463 -5.69 -10.37 12.52
CA GLU A 463 -5.51 -9.47 13.66
C GLU A 463 -6.38 -9.88 14.86
N ARG A 464 -7.62 -10.29 14.60
CA ARG A 464 -8.56 -10.81 15.62
C ARG A 464 -8.02 -12.07 16.29
N GLY A 465 -7.59 -13.06 15.52
CA GLY A 465 -7.16 -14.35 16.07
C GLY A 465 -5.69 -14.42 16.52
N LEU A 466 -4.88 -13.38 16.28
CA LEU A 466 -3.45 -13.37 16.62
C LEU A 466 -3.18 -13.68 18.10
N LYS A 467 -4.06 -13.23 19.00
CA LYS A 467 -3.91 -13.43 20.45
C LYS A 467 -4.11 -14.88 20.89
N ASP A 468 -4.87 -15.64 20.12
CA ASP A 468 -5.28 -17.00 20.45
C ASP A 468 -4.39 -18.06 19.78
N LEU A 469 -3.44 -17.63 18.92
CA LEU A 469 -2.49 -18.52 18.27
C LEU A 469 -1.51 -19.17 19.27
N ASN A 470 -1.38 -20.49 19.19
CA ASN A 470 -0.39 -21.20 19.98
C ASN A 470 0.99 -21.19 19.30
N PHE A 471 1.84 -20.24 19.69
CA PHE A 471 3.20 -20.14 19.15
C PHE A 471 4.12 -21.33 19.52
N ALA A 472 3.71 -22.20 20.45
CA ALA A 472 4.42 -23.45 20.74
C ALA A 472 4.14 -24.56 19.71
N ASN A 473 3.21 -24.35 18.78
CA ASN A 473 2.82 -25.29 17.73
C ASN A 473 3.20 -24.74 16.33
N PRO A 474 4.43 -24.98 15.84
CA PRO A 474 4.89 -24.43 14.56
C PRO A 474 3.96 -24.69 13.36
N PRO A 475 3.37 -25.89 13.16
CA PRO A 475 2.45 -26.13 12.04
C PRO A 475 1.29 -25.14 11.94
N GLU A 476 0.71 -24.73 13.06
CA GLU A 476 -0.41 -23.79 13.08
C GLU A 476 0.01 -22.39 12.62
N ILE A 477 1.15 -21.89 13.12
CA ILE A 477 1.69 -20.59 12.71
C ILE A 477 2.08 -20.63 11.23
N MET A 478 2.68 -21.74 10.80
CA MET A 478 3.12 -21.92 9.43
C MET A 478 1.93 -21.92 8.45
N PHE A 479 0.82 -22.53 8.85
CA PHE A 479 -0.43 -22.47 8.12
C PHE A 479 -0.89 -21.02 7.92
N PHE A 480 -0.97 -20.21 8.99
CA PHE A 480 -1.38 -18.80 8.86
C PHE A 480 -0.39 -17.95 8.07
N ILE A 481 0.93 -18.15 8.24
CA ILE A 481 1.94 -17.46 7.41
C ILE A 481 1.74 -17.78 5.94
N SER A 482 1.43 -19.04 5.58
CA SER A 482 1.16 -19.45 4.20
C SER A 482 -0.01 -18.66 3.62
N LEU A 483 -1.14 -18.62 4.33
CA LEU A 483 -2.35 -17.94 3.87
C LEU A 483 -2.13 -16.43 3.67
N VAL A 484 -1.46 -15.78 4.63
CA VAL A 484 -1.19 -14.33 4.55
C VAL A 484 -0.16 -14.01 3.47
N LEU A 485 0.87 -14.84 3.30
CA LEU A 485 1.89 -14.68 2.26
C LEU A 485 1.29 -14.80 0.86
N GLU A 486 0.46 -15.81 0.60
CA GLU A 486 -0.23 -15.96 -0.68
C GLU A 486 -1.19 -14.79 -0.96
N SER A 487 -1.95 -14.38 0.04
CA SER A 487 -2.82 -13.20 -0.02
C SER A 487 -2.03 -11.93 -0.36
N LEU A 488 -0.84 -11.76 0.21
CA LEU A 488 0.06 -10.65 -0.12
C LEU A 488 0.54 -10.75 -1.58
N CYS A 489 0.94 -11.94 -2.05
CA CYS A 489 1.34 -12.16 -3.44
C CYS A 489 0.25 -11.74 -4.44
N LEU A 490 -1.03 -12.00 -4.16
CA LEU A 490 -2.15 -11.58 -5.02
C LEU A 490 -2.34 -10.07 -5.11
N SER A 491 -1.92 -9.33 -4.08
CA SER A 491 -2.10 -7.88 -3.96
C SER A 491 -0.93 -7.08 -4.53
N THR A 492 0.22 -7.74 -4.69
CA THR A 492 1.51 -7.10 -4.91
C THR A 492 1.92 -7.16 -6.38
N VAL A 493 2.37 -6.03 -6.94
CA VAL A 493 2.94 -5.97 -8.29
C VAL A 493 4.47 -6.12 -8.22
N LYS A 494 5.09 -6.72 -9.26
CA LYS A 494 6.54 -7.05 -9.30
C LYS A 494 6.97 -7.85 -8.07
N ASN A 495 6.28 -8.97 -7.83
CA ASN A 495 6.39 -9.79 -6.62
C ASN A 495 7.30 -11.02 -6.80
N GLU A 496 8.27 -10.99 -7.72
CA GLU A 496 9.13 -12.13 -8.06
C GLU A 496 9.84 -12.70 -6.81
N ASP A 497 10.41 -11.83 -5.97
CA ASP A 497 11.06 -12.24 -4.71
C ASP A 497 10.09 -12.87 -3.72
N LEU A 498 8.85 -12.35 -3.60
CA LEU A 498 7.82 -12.98 -2.78
C LEU A 498 7.48 -14.38 -3.29
N ILE A 499 7.37 -14.56 -4.62
CA ILE A 499 7.08 -15.86 -5.23
C ILE A 499 8.22 -16.87 -4.95
N TYR A 500 9.48 -16.45 -5.04
CA TYR A 500 10.61 -17.32 -4.68
C TYR A 500 10.56 -17.72 -3.20
N CYS A 501 10.31 -16.76 -2.30
CA CYS A 501 10.12 -17.04 -0.89
C CYS A 501 8.93 -17.97 -0.63
N THR A 502 7.78 -17.79 -1.30
CA THR A 502 6.62 -18.67 -1.17
C THR A 502 6.96 -20.11 -1.57
N LYS A 503 7.71 -20.30 -2.66
CA LYS A 503 8.13 -21.64 -3.10
C LYS A 503 9.04 -22.32 -2.07
N ASP A 504 10.03 -21.60 -1.56
CA ASP A 504 10.94 -22.15 -0.55
C ASP A 504 10.24 -22.36 0.79
N TRP A 505 9.26 -21.50 1.10
CA TRP A 505 8.39 -21.62 2.27
C TRP A 505 7.60 -22.93 2.26
N TYR A 506 6.92 -23.28 1.15
CA TYR A 506 6.21 -24.56 1.09
C TYR A 506 7.13 -25.77 1.25
N ARG A 507 8.33 -25.74 0.67
CA ARG A 507 9.33 -26.80 0.88
C ARG A 507 9.72 -26.91 2.35
N ALA A 508 9.86 -25.79 3.05
CA ALA A 508 10.12 -25.79 4.49
C ALA A 508 8.92 -26.30 5.29
N SER A 509 7.69 -25.98 4.88
CA SER A 509 6.45 -26.49 5.48
C SER A 509 6.30 -28.00 5.34
N GLU A 510 6.53 -28.54 4.15
CA GLU A 510 6.44 -29.97 3.87
C GLU A 510 7.54 -30.79 4.55
N SER A 511 8.70 -30.18 4.82
CA SER A 511 9.85 -30.85 5.46
C SER A 511 9.90 -30.67 6.98
N HIS A 512 8.86 -30.10 7.60
CA HIS A 512 8.85 -29.83 9.04
C HIS A 512 9.03 -31.09 9.88
N LYS A 513 9.99 -31.04 10.80
CA LYS A 513 10.23 -32.04 11.84
C LYS A 513 10.48 -31.35 13.17
N SER A 514 9.76 -31.76 14.21
CA SER A 514 9.89 -31.18 15.55
C SER A 514 11.32 -31.30 16.06
N GLY A 515 11.91 -30.17 16.46
CA GLY A 515 13.26 -30.12 17.02
C GLY A 515 14.41 -30.19 16.00
N ASP A 516 14.13 -30.18 14.70
CA ASP A 516 15.17 -30.19 13.67
C ASP A 516 15.81 -28.80 13.51
N ALA A 517 17.05 -28.67 14.00
CA ALA A 517 17.82 -27.42 13.90
C ALA A 517 18.11 -27.00 12.44
N LYS A 518 18.28 -27.95 11.51
CA LYS A 518 18.53 -27.63 10.09
C LYS A 518 17.28 -27.05 9.44
N TRP A 519 16.13 -27.67 9.70
CA TRP A 519 14.84 -27.16 9.26
C TRP A 519 14.59 -25.75 9.83
N ALA A 520 14.86 -25.54 11.12
CA ALA A 520 14.67 -24.24 11.77
C ALA A 520 15.58 -23.16 11.17
N LEU A 521 16.85 -23.48 10.86
CA LEU A 521 17.77 -22.57 10.16
C LEU A 521 17.28 -22.22 8.75
N GLN A 522 16.82 -23.21 7.98
CA GLN A 522 16.29 -22.99 6.63
C GLN A 522 15.03 -22.11 6.66
N THR A 523 14.11 -22.41 7.58
CA THR A 523 12.86 -21.66 7.77
C THR A 523 13.17 -20.23 8.18
N LYS A 524 14.10 -20.04 9.12
CA LYS A 524 14.58 -18.73 9.55
C LYS A 524 15.14 -17.91 8.39
N ALA A 525 15.97 -18.52 7.54
CA ALA A 525 16.54 -17.83 6.37
C ALA A 525 15.47 -17.36 5.38
N ILE A 526 14.40 -18.15 5.18
CA ILE A 526 13.26 -17.75 4.33
C ILE A 526 12.52 -16.57 4.97
N LEU A 527 12.27 -16.62 6.28
CA LEU A 527 11.60 -15.55 7.00
C LEU A 527 12.42 -14.25 7.05
N ASP A 528 13.74 -14.34 7.18
CA ASP A 528 14.64 -13.19 7.10
C ASP A 528 14.57 -12.54 5.71
N ARG A 529 14.58 -13.35 4.65
CA ARG A 529 14.40 -12.82 3.29
C ARG A 529 13.04 -12.16 3.11
N LEU A 530 11.96 -12.74 3.67
CA LEU A 530 10.64 -12.11 3.67
C LEU A 530 10.66 -10.76 4.42
N GLN A 531 11.29 -10.66 5.59
CA GLN A 531 11.41 -9.40 6.32
C GLN A 531 12.17 -8.32 5.54
N ILE A 532 13.23 -8.71 4.81
CA ILE A 532 13.96 -7.79 3.92
C ILE A 532 13.04 -7.29 2.81
N ILE A 533 12.34 -8.20 2.11
CA ILE A 533 11.41 -7.83 1.04
C ILE A 533 10.32 -6.88 1.56
N LEU A 534 9.73 -7.16 2.71
CA LEU A 534 8.71 -6.31 3.32
C LEU A 534 9.27 -4.92 3.67
N SER A 535 10.51 -4.87 4.18
CA SER A 535 11.18 -3.62 4.53
C SER A 535 11.52 -2.78 3.30
N ASP A 536 12.08 -3.38 2.26
CA ASP A 536 12.43 -2.71 1.01
C ASP A 536 11.19 -2.12 0.33
N ARG A 537 10.08 -2.88 0.33
CA ARG A 537 8.81 -2.39 -0.20
C ARG A 537 8.22 -1.24 0.60
N ALA A 538 8.32 -1.28 1.93
CA ALA A 538 7.88 -0.19 2.78
C ALA A 538 8.66 1.11 2.45
N VAL A 539 9.98 0.99 2.28
CA VAL A 539 10.84 2.12 1.86
C VAL A 539 10.46 2.62 0.47
N ASP A 540 10.26 1.73 -0.50
CA ASP A 540 9.86 2.10 -1.85
C ASP A 540 8.53 2.87 -1.88
N LEU A 541 7.52 2.38 -1.16
CA LEU A 541 6.22 3.07 -1.05
C LEU A 541 6.37 4.43 -0.36
N GLN A 542 7.19 4.52 0.68
CA GLN A 542 7.46 5.77 1.38
C GLN A 542 8.13 6.80 0.45
N ILE A 543 9.15 6.40 -0.33
CA ILE A 543 9.84 7.28 -1.28
C ILE A 543 8.87 7.80 -2.35
N LYS A 544 7.90 6.98 -2.79
CA LYS A 544 6.90 7.38 -3.78
C LYS A 544 5.83 8.31 -3.19
N ILE A 545 5.29 7.98 -2.03
CA ILE A 545 4.07 8.60 -1.48
C ILE A 545 4.38 9.84 -0.64
N GLN A 546 5.40 9.75 0.22
CA GLN A 546 5.70 10.78 1.22
C GLN A 546 5.97 12.17 0.61
N PRO A 547 6.70 12.31 -0.51
CA PRO A 547 6.94 13.63 -1.10
C PRO A 547 5.64 14.33 -1.55
N SER A 548 4.69 13.57 -2.09
CA SER A 548 3.38 14.11 -2.49
C SER A 548 2.53 14.49 -1.28
N ALA A 549 2.57 13.68 -0.21
CA ALA A 549 1.91 13.98 1.06
C ALA A 549 2.47 15.25 1.73
N GLU A 550 3.79 15.41 1.75
CA GLU A 550 4.45 16.61 2.28
C GLU A 550 4.12 17.87 1.49
N TYR A 551 4.17 17.79 0.16
CA TYR A 551 3.93 18.93 -0.69
C TYR A 551 2.47 19.36 -0.64
N LEU A 552 1.53 18.44 -0.91
CA LEU A 552 0.11 18.73 -0.91
C LEU A 552 -0.39 19.06 0.50
N GLY A 553 0.07 18.33 1.52
CA GLY A 553 -0.30 18.59 2.91
C GLY A 553 0.06 20.00 3.37
N LYS A 554 1.23 20.52 2.99
CA LYS A 554 1.62 21.91 3.28
C LYS A 554 0.73 22.92 2.57
N LEU A 555 0.42 22.69 1.29
CA LEU A 555 -0.46 23.57 0.52
C LEU A 555 -1.89 23.62 1.07
N LEU A 556 -2.36 22.50 1.62
CA LEU A 556 -3.70 22.37 2.20
C LEU A 556 -3.77 22.74 3.70
N GLY A 557 -2.64 23.14 4.31
CA GLY A 557 -2.60 23.53 5.73
C GLY A 557 -2.78 22.36 6.71
N ILE A 558 -2.41 21.14 6.31
CA ILE A 558 -2.52 19.95 7.14
C ILE A 558 -1.44 19.97 8.24
N GLY A 559 -1.79 19.49 9.43
CA GLY A 559 -0.89 19.44 10.58
C GLY A 559 0.37 18.62 10.30
N LYS A 560 1.52 19.11 10.79
CA LYS A 560 2.83 18.50 10.52
C LYS A 560 2.90 17.02 10.94
N THR A 561 2.37 16.66 12.11
CA THR A 561 2.38 15.27 12.58
C THR A 561 1.69 14.32 11.61
N THR A 562 0.50 14.69 11.11
CA THR A 562 -0.25 13.91 10.11
C THR A 562 0.52 13.76 8.80
N ILE A 563 1.23 14.82 8.39
CA ILE A 563 2.06 14.77 7.19
C ILE A 563 3.23 13.80 7.42
N ASP A 564 3.95 13.94 8.53
CA ASP A 564 5.17 13.19 8.83
C ASP A 564 4.90 11.66 8.95
N THR A 565 3.73 11.24 9.44
CA THR A 565 3.34 9.83 9.60
C THR A 565 2.53 9.27 8.43
N PHE A 566 2.28 10.06 7.37
CA PHE A 566 1.30 9.74 6.33
C PHE A 566 1.52 8.37 5.66
N SER A 567 2.72 8.16 5.10
CA SER A 567 3.03 6.93 4.36
C SER A 567 3.15 5.72 5.28
N GLU A 568 3.61 5.97 6.51
CA GLU A 568 3.81 4.93 7.51
C GLU A 568 2.48 4.32 7.97
N GLU A 569 1.51 5.16 8.32
CA GLU A 569 0.16 4.71 8.67
C GLU A 569 -0.50 3.94 7.52
N LEU A 570 -0.23 4.34 6.27
CA LEU A 570 -0.72 3.63 5.09
C LEU A 570 -0.09 2.23 4.95
N ILE A 571 1.22 2.11 5.19
CA ILE A 571 1.94 0.83 5.14
C ILE A 571 1.48 -0.09 6.27
N ARG A 572 1.34 0.43 7.49
CA ARG A 572 0.88 -0.32 8.67
C ARG A 572 -0.56 -0.80 8.54
N ALA A 573 -1.40 -0.05 7.82
CA ALA A 573 -2.73 -0.49 7.44
C ALA A 573 -2.73 -1.59 6.35
N GLY A 574 -1.59 -1.97 5.77
CA GLY A 574 -1.53 -3.02 4.74
C GLY A 574 -1.55 -4.45 5.31
N SER A 575 -1.80 -5.45 4.45
CA SER A 575 -1.68 -6.88 4.81
C SER A 575 -0.23 -7.30 5.09
N ALA A 576 0.76 -6.54 4.59
CA ALA A 576 2.18 -6.72 4.89
C ALA A 576 2.49 -6.64 6.39
N ALA A 577 1.79 -5.77 7.15
CA ALA A 577 1.97 -5.60 8.58
C ALA A 577 1.61 -6.88 9.36
N VAL A 578 0.53 -7.56 8.96
CA VAL A 578 0.11 -8.82 9.58
C VAL A 578 1.13 -9.93 9.33
N LEU A 579 1.66 -10.04 8.10
CA LEU A 579 2.71 -11.01 7.80
C LEU A 579 3.96 -10.74 8.63
N SER A 580 4.40 -9.48 8.69
CA SER A 580 5.54 -9.08 9.52
C SER A 580 5.34 -9.47 10.98
N MET A 581 4.14 -9.25 11.53
CA MET A 581 3.83 -9.55 12.92
C MET A 581 3.84 -11.06 13.22
N LEU A 582 3.32 -11.89 12.30
CA LEU A 582 3.40 -13.34 12.40
C LEU A 582 4.86 -13.81 12.39
N ILE A 583 5.67 -13.27 11.47
CA ILE A 583 7.09 -13.62 11.37
C ILE A 583 7.83 -13.22 12.65
N THR A 584 7.61 -12.01 13.15
CA THR A 584 8.25 -11.49 14.36
C THR A 584 7.93 -12.35 15.58
N ARG A 585 6.69 -12.84 15.72
CA ARG A 585 6.31 -13.74 16.82
C ARG A 585 6.78 -15.18 16.64
N PHE A 586 7.02 -15.62 15.41
CA PHE A 586 7.55 -16.95 15.13
C PHE A 586 9.08 -17.03 15.29
N ASP A 587 9.77 -15.90 15.12
CA ASP A 587 11.24 -15.80 15.21
C ASP A 587 11.86 -16.44 16.47
N PRO A 588 11.33 -16.19 17.69
CA PRO A 588 11.89 -16.77 18.91
C PRO A 588 11.84 -18.30 18.94
N VAL A 589 10.80 -18.88 18.34
CA VAL A 589 10.61 -20.34 18.27
C VAL A 589 11.70 -20.95 17.40
N LEU A 590 11.92 -20.39 16.21
CA LEU A 590 12.94 -20.86 15.29
C LEU A 590 14.35 -20.68 15.85
N ARG A 591 14.62 -19.53 16.50
CA ARG A 591 15.92 -19.28 17.14
C ARG A 591 16.24 -20.28 18.23
N LYS A 592 15.25 -20.63 19.06
CA LYS A 592 15.40 -21.63 20.11
C LYS A 592 15.71 -23.01 19.53
N VAL A 593 15.02 -23.44 18.46
CA VAL A 593 15.27 -24.74 17.82
C VAL A 593 16.62 -24.78 17.10
N ALA A 594 17.01 -23.68 16.46
CA ALA A 594 18.25 -23.56 15.70
C ALA A 594 19.48 -23.21 16.56
N ASN A 595 19.33 -22.99 17.87
CA ASN A 595 20.37 -22.49 18.77
C ASN A 595 21.07 -21.22 18.23
N LEU A 596 20.28 -20.30 17.65
CA LEU A 596 20.79 -19.03 17.12
C LEU A 596 21.08 -18.02 18.22
N GLY A 597 21.96 -17.05 17.93
CA GLY A 597 22.40 -16.02 18.89
C GLY A 597 21.27 -15.17 19.47
N CYS A 598 21.59 -14.38 20.50
CA CYS A 598 20.61 -13.67 21.32
C CYS A 598 20.02 -12.39 20.70
N TRP A 599 20.45 -11.97 19.50
CA TRP A 599 20.05 -10.70 18.91
C TRP A 599 19.26 -10.83 17.61
N GLN A 600 18.16 -10.09 17.48
CA GLN A 600 17.53 -9.73 16.22
C GLN A 600 17.76 -8.25 15.95
N VAL A 601 18.44 -7.94 14.85
CA VAL A 601 18.76 -6.56 14.47
C VAL A 601 17.71 -6.06 13.48
N ILE A 602 16.99 -5.00 13.86
CA ILE A 602 15.90 -4.41 13.08
C ILE A 602 16.42 -3.25 12.22
N SER A 603 17.31 -2.42 12.79
CA SER A 603 18.00 -1.32 12.11
C SER A 603 19.52 -1.46 12.37
N PRO A 604 20.31 -1.93 11.38
CA PRO A 604 21.71 -2.27 11.56
C PRO A 604 22.61 -1.03 11.40
N VAL A 605 22.68 -0.21 12.45
CA VAL A 605 23.55 0.98 12.46
C VAL A 605 24.60 0.82 13.56
N GLU A 606 25.87 0.98 13.20
CA GLU A 606 26.95 0.99 14.20
C GLU A 606 27.01 2.35 14.88
N VAL A 607 26.97 2.34 16.21
CA VAL A 607 26.87 3.58 17.00
C VAL A 607 27.65 3.47 18.30
N SER A 608 27.99 4.61 18.87
CA SER A 608 28.56 4.73 20.22
C SER A 608 27.76 5.76 21.01
N GLY A 609 27.50 5.47 22.28
CA GLY A 609 26.70 6.36 23.13
C GLY A 609 26.66 5.92 24.58
N PHE A 610 25.99 6.72 25.41
CA PHE A 610 25.82 6.47 26.84
C PHE A 610 24.55 5.67 27.10
N VAL A 611 24.67 4.61 27.89
CA VAL A 611 23.55 3.73 28.24
C VAL A 611 22.57 4.44 29.18
N TYR A 612 21.28 4.35 28.86
CA TYR A 612 20.19 4.86 29.68
C TYR A 612 19.03 3.85 29.70
N SER A 613 18.68 3.34 30.88
CA SER A 613 17.72 2.26 31.04
C SER A 613 16.34 2.80 31.38
N VAL A 614 15.32 2.26 30.72
CA VAL A 614 13.91 2.61 30.96
C VAL A 614 13.06 1.36 31.09
N ASN A 615 11.96 1.47 31.84
CA ASN A 615 10.98 0.39 31.86
C ASN A 615 10.26 0.32 30.51
N GLU A 616 9.60 1.39 30.10
CA GLU A 616 8.84 1.47 28.84
C GLU A 616 9.34 2.65 28.00
N LEU A 617 9.56 2.43 26.71
CA LEU A 617 10.08 3.48 25.81
C LEU A 617 9.15 4.70 25.73
N ILE A 618 7.84 4.48 25.80
CA ILE A 618 6.82 5.54 25.72
C ILE A 618 7.00 6.62 26.80
N THR A 619 7.59 6.26 27.95
CA THR A 619 7.80 7.20 29.08
C THR A 619 8.84 8.27 28.79
N VAL A 620 9.68 8.07 27.77
CA VAL A 620 10.77 8.98 27.42
C VAL A 620 10.65 9.59 26.02
N GLN A 621 9.61 9.24 25.26
CA GLN A 621 9.44 9.65 23.85
C GLN A 621 9.52 11.17 23.61
N ASN A 622 9.14 11.98 24.61
CA ASN A 622 9.16 13.46 24.53
C ASN A 622 10.44 14.09 25.11
N LYS A 623 11.44 13.30 25.50
CA LYS A 623 12.71 13.82 26.04
C LYS A 623 13.68 14.16 24.90
N VAL A 624 14.54 15.15 25.15
CA VAL A 624 15.65 15.48 24.25
C VAL A 624 16.96 15.19 24.99
N TYR A 625 17.76 14.29 24.43
CA TYR A 625 19.06 13.90 24.98
C TYR A 625 20.17 14.73 24.33
N ARG A 626 20.98 15.40 25.15
CA ARG A 626 22.07 16.28 24.67
C ARG A 626 23.35 15.52 24.28
N LYS A 627 23.48 14.28 24.74
CA LYS A 627 24.59 13.38 24.39
C LYS A 627 24.01 12.19 23.63
N PRO A 628 24.77 11.55 22.73
CA PRO A 628 24.34 10.32 22.08
C PRO A 628 23.96 9.26 23.12
N THR A 629 22.68 8.89 23.14
CA THR A 629 22.13 7.99 24.17
C THR A 629 21.70 6.66 23.56
N ILE A 630 22.03 5.57 24.25
CA ILE A 630 21.62 4.20 23.94
C ILE A 630 20.57 3.81 24.97
N ILE A 631 19.32 3.68 24.54
CA ILE A 631 18.21 3.32 25.41
C ILE A 631 18.13 1.80 25.56
N ILE A 632 18.09 1.32 26.81
CA ILE A 632 17.76 -0.07 27.13
C ILE A 632 16.33 -0.12 27.67
N ALA A 633 15.37 -0.46 26.82
CA ALA A 633 13.93 -0.45 27.15
C ALA A 633 13.43 -1.86 27.45
N SER A 634 12.75 -2.05 28.58
CA SER A 634 12.18 -3.37 28.93
C SER A 634 10.93 -3.68 28.13
N ARG A 635 10.14 -2.64 27.83
CA ARG A 635 8.93 -2.72 27.05
C ARG A 635 8.95 -1.75 25.88
N VAL A 636 8.60 -2.27 24.70
CA VAL A 636 8.43 -1.51 23.46
C VAL A 636 7.20 -2.08 22.75
N THR A 637 6.12 -1.30 22.74
CA THR A 637 4.84 -1.66 22.14
C THR A 637 4.87 -1.58 20.61
N GLY A 638 5.76 -0.78 20.05
CA GLY A 638 5.92 -0.57 18.62
C GLY A 638 5.37 0.77 18.13
N GLU A 639 4.52 1.44 18.92
CA GLU A 639 3.84 2.70 18.55
C GLU A 639 4.56 3.96 19.10
N GLU A 640 5.70 3.79 19.75
CA GLU A 640 6.45 4.89 20.36
C GLU A 640 7.23 5.73 19.34
N GLU A 641 7.43 7.01 19.67
CA GLU A 641 8.45 7.85 19.03
C GLU A 641 9.83 7.65 19.65
N ILE A 642 10.87 7.71 18.80
CA ILE A 642 12.26 7.65 19.27
C ILE A 642 12.68 9.07 19.68
N PRO A 643 13.08 9.30 20.95
CA PRO A 643 13.41 10.65 21.42
C PRO A 643 14.64 11.23 20.72
N ASP A 644 14.68 12.56 20.57
CA ASP A 644 15.81 13.26 19.96
C ASP A 644 17.11 13.02 20.75
N GLY A 645 18.21 12.79 20.03
CA GLY A 645 19.53 12.50 20.62
C GLY A 645 19.79 11.03 20.96
N VAL A 646 18.79 10.16 20.78
CA VAL A 646 18.96 8.71 20.88
C VAL A 646 19.62 8.16 19.61
N VAL A 647 20.66 7.36 19.79
CA VAL A 647 21.41 6.72 18.70
C VAL A 647 21.20 5.20 18.64
N ALA A 648 20.73 4.58 19.72
CA ALA A 648 20.23 3.21 19.70
C ALA A 648 19.07 2.99 20.66
N VAL A 649 18.22 2.01 20.32
CA VAL A 649 17.25 1.40 21.24
C VAL A 649 17.52 -0.11 21.26
N LEU A 650 17.71 -0.69 22.44
CA LEU A 650 17.84 -2.13 22.65
C LEU A 650 16.74 -2.59 23.59
N THR A 651 16.00 -3.63 23.21
CA THR A 651 14.83 -4.08 23.95
C THR A 651 14.80 -5.58 24.16
N SER A 652 14.13 -6.05 25.20
CA SER A 652 13.79 -7.47 25.38
C SER A 652 12.48 -7.87 24.68
N ASP A 653 11.68 -6.88 24.27
CA ASP A 653 10.46 -7.11 23.48
C ASP A 653 10.78 -7.35 22.01
N THR A 654 9.82 -7.93 21.29
CA THR A 654 9.87 -8.20 19.85
C THR A 654 8.96 -7.23 19.08
N PRO A 655 9.33 -5.94 18.96
CA PRO A 655 8.55 -5.00 18.16
C PRO A 655 8.59 -5.42 16.69
N ASP A 656 7.47 -5.25 16.02
CA ASP A 656 7.34 -5.67 14.63
C ASP A 656 8.29 -4.89 13.71
N VAL A 657 8.83 -5.54 12.68
CA VAL A 657 9.75 -4.92 11.70
C VAL A 657 9.09 -3.74 10.96
N LEU A 658 7.76 -3.74 10.82
CA LEU A 658 6.95 -2.66 10.25
C LEU A 658 6.22 -1.82 11.33
N SER A 659 6.56 -1.98 12.61
CA SER A 659 6.06 -1.09 13.66
C SER A 659 6.59 0.34 13.49
N HIS A 660 5.89 1.30 14.10
CA HIS A 660 6.23 2.72 14.00
C HIS A 660 7.66 3.00 14.43
N VAL A 661 8.05 2.51 15.62
CA VAL A 661 9.41 2.63 16.13
C VAL A 661 10.46 1.99 15.20
N SER A 662 10.14 0.85 14.56
CA SER A 662 11.06 0.16 13.63
C SER A 662 11.29 0.93 12.35
N ILE A 663 10.21 1.44 11.74
CA ILE A 663 10.28 2.27 10.52
C ILE A 663 11.05 3.56 10.84
N ARG A 664 10.72 4.20 11.97
CA ARG A 664 11.39 5.42 12.45
C ARG A 664 12.88 5.22 12.67
N ALA A 665 13.28 4.11 13.29
CA ALA A 665 14.68 3.77 13.55
C ALA A 665 15.48 3.69 12.25
N ARG A 666 14.96 3.00 11.22
CA ARG A 666 15.65 2.88 9.92
C ARG A 666 15.77 4.21 9.22
N ASN A 667 14.65 4.94 9.14
CA ASN A 667 14.59 6.23 8.47
C ASN A 667 15.56 7.25 9.10
N SER A 668 15.67 7.21 10.42
CA SER A 668 16.53 8.13 11.19
C SER A 668 17.96 7.60 11.35
N LYS A 669 18.28 6.43 10.81
CA LYS A 669 19.58 5.74 10.98
C LYS A 669 19.96 5.57 12.45
N ILE A 670 19.00 5.12 13.26
CA ILE A 670 19.17 4.78 14.67
C ILE A 670 19.28 3.25 14.77
N CYS A 671 20.24 2.75 15.56
CA CYS A 671 20.38 1.32 15.79
C CYS A 671 19.17 0.79 16.56
N PHE A 672 18.55 -0.30 16.10
CA PHE A 672 17.42 -0.90 16.81
C PHE A 672 17.50 -2.41 16.79
N ALA A 673 17.46 -3.04 17.97
CA ALA A 673 17.57 -4.48 18.08
C ALA A 673 16.88 -5.07 19.32
N THR A 674 16.44 -6.32 19.18
CA THR A 674 15.86 -7.14 20.24
C THR A 674 16.88 -8.13 20.80
N CYS A 675 16.98 -8.20 22.12
CA CYS A 675 17.79 -9.16 22.87
C CYS A 675 16.88 -10.23 23.52
N PHE A 676 16.98 -11.47 23.04
CA PHE A 676 16.23 -12.61 23.56
C PHE A 676 16.86 -13.23 24.81
N ASP A 677 18.16 -13.03 25.04
CA ASP A 677 18.83 -13.55 26.22
C ASP A 677 18.68 -12.60 27.41
N GLN A 678 18.03 -13.09 28.46
CA GLN A 678 17.73 -12.31 29.65
C GLN A 678 18.99 -11.93 30.43
N ASN A 679 20.05 -12.74 30.37
CA ASN A 679 21.31 -12.46 31.05
C ASN A 679 22.08 -11.33 30.36
N THR A 680 22.21 -11.40 29.03
CA THR A 680 22.77 -10.33 28.20
C THR A 680 22.00 -9.02 28.40
N PHE A 681 20.67 -9.08 28.43
CA PHE A 681 19.84 -7.90 28.64
C PHE A 681 20.00 -7.28 30.04
N ARG A 682 20.09 -8.10 31.09
CA ARG A 682 20.41 -7.63 32.46
C ARG A 682 21.80 -7.00 32.55
N ASN A 683 22.79 -7.55 31.85
CA ASN A 683 24.14 -6.98 31.77
C ASN A 683 24.12 -5.60 31.10
N LEU A 684 23.35 -5.42 30.02
CA LEU A 684 23.21 -4.09 29.40
C LEU A 684 22.61 -3.06 30.35
N LYS A 685 21.58 -3.43 31.11
CA LYS A 685 20.99 -2.53 32.12
C LYS A 685 21.98 -2.15 33.23
N SER A 686 22.88 -3.05 33.62
CA SER A 686 23.89 -2.72 34.65
C SER A 686 24.98 -1.76 34.17
N LYS A 687 25.03 -1.48 32.86
CA LYS A 687 25.93 -0.49 32.25
C LYS A 687 25.38 0.94 32.24
N GLU A 688 24.31 1.22 32.99
CA GLU A 688 23.73 2.56 33.13
C GLU A 688 24.79 3.66 33.28
N GLY A 689 24.70 4.71 32.46
CA GLY A 689 25.61 5.84 32.47
C GLY A 689 26.99 5.61 31.86
N ARG A 690 27.34 4.37 31.47
CA ARG A 690 28.61 4.05 30.79
C ARG A 690 28.53 4.29 29.29
N ALA A 691 29.66 4.62 28.68
CA ALA A 691 29.79 4.71 27.23
C ALA A 691 30.04 3.31 26.64
N VAL A 692 29.24 2.92 25.66
CA VAL A 692 29.37 1.64 24.95
C VAL A 692 29.40 1.87 23.45
N SER A 693 30.10 0.99 22.74
CA SER A 693 30.10 0.89 21.28
C SER A 693 29.36 -0.36 20.84
N ILE A 694 28.44 -0.18 19.89
CA ILE A 694 27.67 -1.25 19.25
C ILE A 694 28.22 -1.42 17.83
N GLN A 695 28.76 -2.61 17.56
CA GLN A 695 29.25 -3.01 16.23
C GLN A 695 28.44 -4.19 15.70
N LEU A 696 28.26 -4.23 14.38
CA LEU A 696 27.55 -5.31 13.72
C LEU A 696 28.57 -6.37 13.27
N LYS A 697 28.41 -7.61 13.74
CA LYS A 697 29.19 -8.73 13.23
C LYS A 697 28.26 -9.80 12.68
N SER A 698 28.21 -9.90 11.35
CA SER A 698 27.27 -10.73 10.62
C SER A 698 25.81 -10.34 10.93
N SER A 699 25.13 -11.08 11.82
CA SER A 699 23.74 -10.85 12.25
C SER A 699 23.62 -10.63 13.75
N ASN A 700 24.74 -10.39 14.44
CA ASN A 700 24.82 -10.26 15.88
C ASN A 700 25.37 -8.90 16.28
N LEU A 701 24.98 -8.41 17.46
CA LEU A 701 25.52 -7.17 18.03
C LEU A 701 26.64 -7.49 19.01
N ILE A 702 27.77 -6.82 18.81
CA ILE A 702 28.87 -6.82 19.76
C ILE A 702 28.82 -5.49 20.51
N VAL A 703 28.51 -5.57 21.81
CA VAL A 703 28.51 -4.40 22.70
C VAL A 703 29.80 -4.40 23.51
N SER A 704 30.64 -3.40 23.29
CA SER A 704 31.93 -3.23 23.97
C SER A 704 31.94 -1.96 24.81
N ASP A 705 32.62 -2.00 25.96
CA ASP A 705 32.78 -0.82 26.80
C ASP A 705 33.85 0.11 26.20
N ILE A 706 33.55 1.39 26.15
CA ILE A 706 34.54 2.40 25.74
C ILE A 706 35.26 2.87 27.01
N GLY A 707 36.56 2.59 27.10
CA GLY A 707 37.41 2.98 28.23
C GLY A 707 37.33 4.48 28.52
N GLY A 708 37.21 4.83 29.80
CA GLY A 708 36.96 6.19 30.29
C GLY A 708 38.13 7.16 30.11
N SER A 709 38.38 7.60 28.88
CA SER A 709 39.24 8.75 28.62
C SER A 709 38.81 9.44 27.32
N ILE A 710 38.09 10.55 27.47
CA ILE A 710 37.89 11.64 26.50
C ILE A 710 37.54 11.16 25.08
N LEU A 711 36.23 11.02 24.81
CA LEU A 711 35.73 10.94 23.44
C LEU A 711 36.00 12.28 22.72
N PRO A 712 36.76 12.32 21.61
CA PRO A 712 36.77 13.49 20.74
C PRO A 712 35.37 13.64 20.13
N LEU A 713 34.80 14.84 20.13
CA LEU A 713 33.48 15.12 19.53
C LEU A 713 33.35 14.67 18.06
N SER A 714 34.45 14.36 17.37
CA SER A 714 34.48 13.91 15.98
C SER A 714 34.12 12.45 15.76
N SER A 715 34.09 11.59 16.78
CA SER A 715 33.73 10.16 16.63
C SER A 715 32.27 9.84 16.95
N LEU A 716 31.46 10.86 17.28
CA LEU A 716 30.08 10.72 17.77
C LEU A 716 29.01 11.11 16.73
N VAL A 717 29.40 11.31 15.47
CA VAL A 717 28.49 11.78 14.41
C VAL A 717 28.52 10.76 13.26
N PRO A 718 27.38 10.13 12.88
CA PRO A 718 27.30 9.57 11.53
C PRO A 718 27.50 10.75 10.58
N SER A 719 28.29 10.60 9.51
CA SER A 719 28.59 11.66 8.54
C SER A 719 27.32 12.35 7.99
N ILE A 720 26.83 13.36 8.71
CA ILE A 720 25.70 14.20 8.35
C ILE A 720 26.29 15.41 7.62
N SER A 721 26.08 15.47 6.31
CA SER A 721 26.22 16.70 5.55
C SER A 721 25.32 17.76 6.17
N ARG A 722 25.92 18.91 6.51
CA ARG A 722 25.27 20.03 7.19
C ARG A 722 23.90 20.35 6.57
N ARG A 723 22.84 20.25 7.37
CA ARG A 723 21.60 21.01 7.16
C ARG A 723 21.99 22.50 7.17
N VAL A 724 21.93 23.12 6.01
CA VAL A 724 21.82 24.57 5.91
C VAL A 724 20.32 24.87 5.93
N ASN A 725 19.86 25.52 6.99
CA ASN A 725 18.62 26.29 7.01
C ASN A 725 19.00 27.79 7.01
N PRO A 726 18.14 28.70 6.53
CA PRO A 726 16.83 28.50 5.92
C PRO A 726 16.87 28.42 4.38
#